data_AF-A0A899G997-F1
#
_entry.id   AF-A0A899G997-F1
#
_cell.length_a   1.000
_cell.length_b   1.000
_cell.length_c   1.000
_cell.angle_alpha   90.00
_cell.angle_beta   90.00
_cell.angle_gamma   90.00
#
_symmetry.space_group_name_H-M   'P 1'
#
loop_
_entity.id
_entity.type
_entity.pdbx_description
1 polymer ?
#
loop_
_entity_poly.entity_id
_entity_poly.type
_entity_poly.pdbx_seq_one_letter_code
_entity_poly.pdbx_strand_id
1 'polypeptide(L)'
;MSAVSGSTALQESQGKPLDELLASIRTYTHQMRRCLDANRLMDGLKHASTILSELRSDHLGPKQYYELYMAVFDALRYLSIYLLEAHQSGRHHLTDVYELVQYAGNIVPRLYLMITVGTVYMGIKDAPVREIMKDMMEMSRGVQHPIRGLFLRHYLSGQTRDYLPVGTSTGPEGNLNDSISFILTNFIEMNKLWVKFQHQGHSRERAKREEERTELKILVGTNLVRLSQLEGIDLHMYKTNILPSITEQIIQCRDVLAQESILIRYNEAESPSYVSKEVKVESFDERVKKEKLALEALGDQLLSMNLNDDIFDVNVENDCSYDKEQDYDITNDVKLFDLFWVQIIKLVKARPDLPIQDITALLVSLSNLVLTCYPYEFHYMDRVLKYARLKMMEYVDSIDLHSPESRDNFLKLLLAPISSYSYILTVLFLPNYIPLLQTQLYHTRKVVASTVIQSLIKNKICIDTPSLLEGVISLVRVLINEGMKLSSLGNAQQNRRTKDNETDETLEEQGWLARLVHLLLQILRKNLFEGAERIKYTSPPLITQAIRLARKYKSQENLDNDWNQKASSVYKFIHQIISNLYSKVTNAELCIRYFVIAGQVADQCAFEEIAYDFFAQAFTIYEESLSESRAQYQAVVIIAGVLQMTRNFSSENYDTLITKCALYGSKLLKKPDQTRAVYFASHLWWVTNIPAKGEQDDKNLYHDGSRSLECLQKALKLADACIDPLISTELFIEILNRYIYYYDHQNESILPKFLNGLIDLIKQNIDNFDALTFEPNSRQFPVVTSTSSILEPEGNIQDYKKQEPSLWS
;
A
#
# COMPACT_ATOMS: atom_id res chain seq x y z
N MET A 1 70.68 -44.34 39.94
CA MET A 1 71.63 -43.34 39.41
C MET A 1 71.40 -43.27 37.91
N SER A 2 71.20 -42.16 37.21
CA SER A 2 70.98 -40.72 37.46
C SER A 2 71.11 -40.06 36.07
N ALA A 3 70.50 -38.88 35.88
CA ALA A 3 70.50 -38.01 34.69
C ALA A 3 69.45 -38.39 33.62
N VAL A 4 68.24 -37.82 33.61
CA VAL A 4 67.83 -36.42 33.27
C VAL A 4 67.98 -36.13 31.78
N SER A 5 66.86 -36.25 31.05
CA SER A 5 66.63 -35.67 29.72
C SER A 5 65.45 -34.70 29.81
N GLY A 6 65.76 -33.41 29.62
CA GLY A 6 64.76 -32.36 29.48
C GLY A 6 64.09 -32.43 28.12
N SER A 7 62.76 -32.50 28.11
CA SER A 7 61.91 -32.25 26.94
C SER A 7 60.47 -32.03 27.40
N THR A 8 60.21 -30.91 28.07
CA THR A 8 58.85 -30.41 28.38
C THR A 8 58.77 -28.90 28.22
N ALA A 9 59.18 -28.42 27.05
CA ALA A 9 58.81 -27.11 26.53
C ALA A 9 58.50 -27.30 25.05
N LEU A 10 57.39 -26.72 24.55
CA LEU A 10 56.76 -26.87 23.22
C LEU A 10 55.53 -27.79 23.13
N GLN A 11 54.60 -27.65 24.08
CA GLN A 11 53.16 -27.94 23.86
C GLN A 11 52.33 -26.78 24.41
N GLU A 12 52.33 -25.64 23.73
CA GLU A 12 51.35 -24.56 23.91
C GLU A 12 50.76 -24.20 22.54
N SER A 13 49.74 -24.93 22.08
CA SER A 13 48.75 -24.41 21.08
C SER A 13 47.53 -25.34 20.90
N GLN A 14 46.94 -25.84 21.99
CA GLN A 14 45.52 -26.20 21.98
C GLN A 14 44.92 -25.51 23.20
N GLY A 15 44.22 -24.40 22.97
CA GLY A 15 43.54 -23.66 24.04
C GLY A 15 42.53 -24.56 24.76
N LYS A 16 42.48 -24.46 26.09
CA LYS A 16 41.50 -25.20 26.90
C LYS A 16 40.07 -24.87 26.44
N PRO A 17 39.16 -25.86 26.36
CA PRO A 17 37.75 -25.61 26.06
C PRO A 17 37.12 -24.71 27.13
N LEU A 18 36.09 -23.96 26.76
CA LEU A 18 35.40 -23.01 27.63
C LEU A 18 34.93 -23.65 28.95
N ASP A 19 34.42 -24.88 28.90
CA ASP A 19 33.90 -25.61 30.06
C ASP A 19 34.99 -25.88 31.13
N GLU A 20 36.22 -26.16 30.70
CA GLU A 20 37.35 -26.35 31.62
C GLU A 20 37.77 -25.04 32.27
N LEU A 21 37.75 -23.93 31.52
CA LEU A 21 38.03 -22.60 32.04
C LEU A 21 36.97 -22.17 33.07
N LEU A 22 35.69 -22.43 32.78
CA LEU A 22 34.58 -22.15 33.70
C LEU A 22 34.65 -23.03 34.97
N ALA A 23 35.02 -24.30 34.83
CA ALA A 23 35.21 -25.20 35.98
C ALA A 23 36.39 -24.76 36.87
N SER A 24 37.50 -24.34 36.25
CA SER A 24 38.66 -23.74 36.93
C SER A 24 38.21 -22.51 37.74
N ILE A 25 37.52 -21.56 37.10
CA ILE A 25 37.02 -20.34 37.75
C ILE A 25 36.09 -20.65 38.91
N ARG A 26 35.14 -21.59 38.76
CA ARG A 26 34.23 -21.98 39.84
C ARG A 26 34.99 -22.53 41.05
N THR A 27 35.98 -23.38 40.79
CA THR A 27 36.81 -24.00 41.83
C THR A 27 37.62 -22.95 42.58
N TYR A 28 38.32 -22.07 41.85
CA TYR A 28 39.09 -20.99 42.46
C TYR A 28 38.21 -19.93 43.12
N THR A 29 37.01 -19.67 42.62
CA THR A 29 36.04 -18.77 43.27
C THR A 29 35.62 -19.31 44.62
N HIS A 30 35.37 -20.63 44.73
CA HIS A 30 35.05 -21.26 46.00
C HIS A 30 36.22 -21.17 47.00
N GLN A 31 37.44 -21.42 46.53
CA GLN A 31 38.66 -21.29 47.35
C GLN A 31 38.90 -19.84 47.79
N MET A 32 38.69 -18.88 46.90
CA MET A 32 38.79 -17.46 47.19
C MET A 32 37.81 -17.06 48.30
N ARG A 33 36.52 -17.41 48.17
CA ARG A 33 35.51 -17.10 49.20
C ARG A 33 35.90 -17.67 50.56
N ARG A 34 36.30 -18.94 50.61
CA ARG A 34 36.75 -19.57 51.87
C ARG A 34 37.96 -18.86 52.50
N CYS A 35 38.89 -18.35 51.70
CA CYS A 35 40.05 -17.59 52.20
C CYS A 35 39.63 -16.21 52.71
N LEU A 36 38.71 -15.53 52.02
CA LEU A 36 38.17 -14.24 52.44
C LEU A 36 37.35 -14.36 53.73
N ASP A 37 36.51 -15.38 53.86
CA ASP A 37 35.76 -15.68 55.10
C ASP A 37 36.70 -15.96 56.29
N ALA A 38 37.87 -16.55 56.01
CA ALA A 38 38.93 -16.78 56.99
C ALA A 38 39.83 -15.56 57.25
N ASN A 39 39.50 -14.38 56.71
CA ASN A 39 40.25 -13.12 56.77
C ASN A 39 41.69 -13.19 56.19
N ARG A 40 41.96 -14.12 55.26
CA ARG A 40 43.26 -14.23 54.58
C ARG A 40 43.23 -13.49 53.25
N LEU A 41 43.36 -12.16 53.29
CA LEU A 41 43.27 -11.29 52.11
C LEU A 41 44.32 -11.65 51.03
N MET A 42 45.58 -11.88 51.40
CA MET A 42 46.65 -12.17 50.43
C MET A 42 46.43 -13.48 49.67
N ASP A 43 45.99 -14.52 50.38
CA ASP A 43 45.64 -15.81 49.75
C ASP A 43 44.40 -15.64 48.85
N GLY A 44 43.43 -14.85 49.30
CA GLY A 44 42.26 -14.46 48.49
C GLY A 44 42.64 -13.73 47.20
N LEU A 45 43.54 -12.75 47.26
CA LEU A 45 44.04 -12.01 46.09
C LEU A 45 44.86 -12.90 45.15
N LYS A 46 45.61 -13.87 45.69
CA LYS A 46 46.32 -14.87 44.87
C LYS A 46 45.35 -15.74 44.08
N HIS A 47 44.27 -16.20 44.72
CA HIS A 47 43.20 -16.95 44.06
C HIS A 47 42.44 -16.07 43.03
N ALA A 48 42.17 -14.81 43.35
CA ALA A 48 41.60 -13.84 42.40
C ALA A 48 42.51 -13.61 41.19
N SER A 49 43.82 -13.49 41.39
CA SER A 49 44.80 -13.36 40.31
C SER A 49 44.86 -14.60 39.43
N THR A 50 44.68 -15.81 39.98
CA THR A 50 44.58 -17.04 39.17
C THR A 50 43.29 -17.08 38.36
N ILE A 51 42.14 -16.69 38.94
CA ILE A 51 40.86 -16.56 38.22
C ILE A 51 41.02 -15.60 37.03
N LEU A 52 41.63 -14.44 37.27
CA LEU A 52 41.83 -13.41 36.24
C LEU A 52 42.87 -13.79 35.18
N SER A 53 43.75 -14.74 35.48
CA SER A 53 44.73 -15.22 34.49
C SER A 53 44.05 -16.02 33.38
N GLU A 54 42.89 -16.62 33.63
CA GLU A 54 42.10 -17.35 32.62
C GLU A 54 41.52 -16.40 31.54
N LEU A 55 41.29 -15.11 31.85
CA LEU A 55 40.86 -14.08 30.89
C LEU A 55 41.93 -13.74 29.83
N ARG A 56 43.13 -14.31 29.96
CA ARG A 56 44.22 -14.12 28.99
C ARG A 56 44.13 -15.06 27.79
N SER A 57 43.24 -16.04 27.79
CA SER A 57 43.09 -16.98 26.66
C SER A 57 42.78 -16.24 25.35
N ASP A 58 43.56 -16.53 24.30
CA ASP A 58 43.45 -15.89 22.98
C ASP A 58 42.55 -16.68 22.00
N HIS A 59 42.05 -17.85 22.39
CA HIS A 59 41.34 -18.78 21.49
C HIS A 59 39.81 -18.65 21.52
N LEU A 60 39.28 -17.78 22.38
CA LEU A 60 37.84 -17.67 22.61
C LEU A 60 37.22 -16.62 21.69
N GLY A 61 36.08 -16.98 21.07
CA GLY A 61 35.25 -16.01 20.36
C GLY A 61 34.56 -15.03 21.35
N PRO A 62 34.01 -13.90 20.87
CA PRO A 62 33.39 -12.88 21.72
C PRO A 62 32.30 -13.39 22.67
N LYS A 63 31.40 -14.27 22.20
CA LYS A 63 30.35 -14.88 23.05
C LYS A 63 30.91 -15.72 24.19
N GLN A 64 31.85 -16.60 23.87
CA GLN A 64 32.51 -17.46 24.85
C GLN A 64 33.32 -16.62 25.85
N TYR A 65 33.97 -15.55 25.37
CA TYR A 65 34.67 -14.60 26.22
C TYR A 65 33.71 -13.81 27.12
N TYR A 66 32.51 -13.46 26.63
CA TYR A 66 31.46 -12.80 27.43
C TYR A 66 30.97 -13.69 28.57
N GLU A 67 30.74 -14.98 28.32
CA GLU A 67 30.36 -15.94 29.36
C GLU A 67 31.45 -16.09 30.43
N LEU A 68 32.71 -16.20 30.00
CA LEU A 68 33.86 -16.23 30.89
C LEU A 68 33.96 -14.95 31.72
N TYR A 69 33.80 -13.79 31.07
CA TYR A 69 33.78 -12.48 31.69
C TYR A 69 32.69 -12.37 32.77
N MET A 70 31.48 -12.88 32.52
CA MET A 70 30.39 -12.85 33.50
C MET A 70 30.70 -13.71 34.73
N ALA A 71 31.29 -14.89 34.55
CA ALA A 71 31.71 -15.74 35.67
C ALA A 71 32.78 -15.05 36.54
N VAL A 72 33.74 -14.35 35.92
CA VAL A 72 34.76 -13.58 36.63
C VAL A 72 34.15 -12.34 37.31
N PHE A 73 33.24 -11.64 36.62
CA PHE A 73 32.53 -10.48 37.16
C PHE A 73 31.82 -10.83 38.49
N ASP A 74 31.09 -11.95 38.50
CA ASP A 74 30.44 -12.43 39.72
C ASP A 74 31.44 -12.76 40.82
N ALA A 75 32.58 -13.39 40.50
CA ALA A 75 33.62 -13.69 41.47
C ALA A 75 34.21 -12.41 42.10
N LEU A 76 34.57 -11.43 41.28
CA LEU A 76 35.13 -10.15 41.75
C LEU A 76 34.14 -9.33 42.57
N ARG A 77 32.83 -9.46 42.32
CA ARG A 77 31.81 -8.79 43.13
C ARG A 77 31.89 -9.20 44.61
N TYR A 78 32.12 -10.49 44.90
CA TYR A 78 32.34 -10.93 46.28
C TYR A 78 33.59 -10.31 46.91
N LEU A 79 34.67 -10.17 46.13
CA LEU A 79 35.89 -9.50 46.59
C LEU A 79 35.63 -8.02 46.91
N SER A 80 34.87 -7.31 46.06
CA SER A 80 34.54 -5.89 46.27
C SER A 80 33.74 -5.64 47.54
N ILE A 81 32.75 -6.50 47.84
CA ILE A 81 31.92 -6.41 49.06
C ILE A 81 32.80 -6.66 50.30
N TYR A 82 33.63 -7.70 50.27
CA TYR A 82 34.55 -7.99 51.37
C TYR A 82 35.54 -6.84 51.63
N LEU A 83 36.09 -6.23 50.59
CA LEU A 83 37.04 -5.11 50.73
C LEU A 83 36.38 -3.89 51.39
N LEU A 84 35.13 -3.60 51.05
CA LEU A 84 34.36 -2.52 51.67
C LEU A 84 34.10 -2.78 53.16
N GLU A 85 33.68 -4.00 53.52
CA GLU A 85 33.50 -4.42 54.92
C GLU A 85 34.82 -4.43 55.72
N ALA A 86 35.91 -4.88 55.10
CA ALA A 86 37.24 -4.91 55.72
C ALA A 86 37.79 -3.51 56.00
N HIS A 87 37.46 -2.53 55.15
CA HIS A 87 37.84 -1.15 55.36
C HIS A 87 37.00 -0.48 56.45
N GLN A 88 35.67 -0.67 56.43
CA GLN A 88 34.77 -0.14 57.46
C GLN A 88 35.08 -0.67 58.87
N SER A 89 35.57 -1.91 58.95
CA SER A 89 36.02 -2.54 60.20
C SER A 89 37.44 -2.16 60.62
N GLY A 90 38.14 -1.31 59.86
CA GLY A 90 39.50 -0.83 60.16
C GLY A 90 40.60 -1.88 60.05
N ARG A 91 40.32 -3.05 59.43
CA ARG A 91 41.27 -4.17 59.35
C ARG A 91 42.35 -3.95 58.29
N HIS A 92 41.99 -3.34 57.17
CA HIS A 92 42.91 -3.06 56.07
C HIS A 92 42.66 -1.65 55.51
N HIS A 93 43.74 -0.90 55.30
CA HIS A 93 43.66 0.41 54.66
C HIS A 93 43.71 0.24 53.13
N LEU A 94 42.76 0.83 52.41
CA LEU A 94 42.60 0.58 50.98
C LEU A 94 43.71 1.19 50.12
N THR A 95 44.40 2.23 50.60
CA THR A 95 45.56 2.82 49.92
C THR A 95 46.68 1.79 49.75
N ASP A 96 46.99 1.05 50.82
CA ASP A 96 48.02 0.01 50.78
C ASP A 96 47.58 -1.15 49.88
N VAL A 97 46.28 -1.50 49.92
CA VAL A 97 45.72 -2.55 49.05
C VAL A 97 45.76 -2.14 47.58
N TYR A 98 45.53 -0.87 47.27
CA TYR A 98 45.59 -0.31 45.91
C TYR A 98 47.01 -0.40 45.33
N GLU A 99 48.03 -0.14 46.15
CA GLU A 99 49.43 -0.36 45.76
C GLU A 99 49.75 -1.86 45.65
N LEU A 100 49.28 -2.67 46.61
CA LEU A 100 49.59 -4.10 46.68
C LEU A 100 49.10 -4.88 45.45
N VAL A 101 47.91 -4.59 44.95
CA VAL A 101 47.38 -5.27 43.76
C VAL A 101 48.15 -4.94 42.48
N GLN A 102 48.92 -3.86 42.46
CA GLN A 102 49.77 -3.49 41.32
C GLN A 102 51.01 -4.39 41.18
N TYR A 103 51.45 -5.06 42.26
CA TYR A 103 52.55 -6.02 42.21
C TYR A 103 52.22 -7.32 41.45
N ALA A 104 50.96 -7.51 41.02
CA ALA A 104 50.58 -8.65 40.19
C ALA A 104 51.36 -8.64 38.86
N GLY A 105 52.14 -9.68 38.58
CA GLY A 105 53.06 -9.72 37.42
C GLY A 105 52.39 -9.57 36.06
N ASN A 106 51.16 -10.08 35.89
CA ASN A 106 50.42 -10.02 34.63
C ASN A 106 49.49 -8.81 34.56
N ILE A 107 49.47 -8.11 33.42
CA ILE A 107 48.70 -6.86 33.23
C ILE A 107 47.18 -7.03 33.37
N VAL A 108 46.59 -8.11 32.84
CA VAL A 108 45.12 -8.32 32.91
C VAL A 108 44.67 -8.51 34.37
N PRO A 109 45.20 -9.46 35.16
CA PRO A 109 44.88 -9.55 36.58
C PRO A 109 45.13 -8.27 37.36
N ARG A 110 46.25 -7.58 37.08
CA ARG A 110 46.61 -6.33 37.74
C ARG A 110 45.52 -5.27 37.56
N LEU A 111 45.09 -5.02 36.31
CA LEU A 111 44.13 -3.96 36.03
C LEU A 111 42.73 -4.28 36.56
N TYR A 112 42.26 -5.53 36.45
CA TYR A 112 40.96 -5.89 37.02
C TYR A 112 40.95 -5.75 38.55
N LEU A 113 42.01 -6.18 39.25
CA LEU A 113 42.13 -6.00 40.70
C LEU A 113 42.25 -4.51 41.07
N MET A 114 43.08 -3.76 40.35
CA MET A 114 43.25 -2.32 40.56
C MET A 114 41.94 -1.57 40.35
N ILE A 115 41.13 -1.94 39.34
CA ILE A 115 39.79 -1.35 39.14
C ILE A 115 38.86 -1.73 40.29
N THR A 116 38.83 -2.99 40.74
CA THR A 116 37.98 -3.38 41.89
C THR A 116 38.33 -2.65 43.17
N VAL A 117 39.62 -2.49 43.47
CA VAL A 117 40.07 -1.80 44.68
C VAL A 117 39.87 -0.29 44.52
N GLY A 118 40.15 0.25 43.33
CA GLY A 118 39.97 1.65 42.98
C GLY A 118 38.52 2.10 43.09
N THR A 119 37.55 1.30 42.65
CA THR A 119 36.13 1.65 42.75
C THR A 119 35.61 1.56 44.18
N VAL A 120 36.08 0.58 44.97
CA VAL A 120 35.82 0.55 46.41
C VAL A 120 36.44 1.76 47.11
N TYR A 121 37.62 2.19 46.67
CA TYR A 121 38.29 3.38 47.21
C TYR A 121 37.55 4.68 46.87
N MET A 122 37.00 4.80 45.65
CA MET A 122 36.14 5.92 45.24
C MET A 122 34.83 6.01 46.05
N GLY A 123 34.35 4.89 46.62
CA GLY A 123 33.13 4.85 47.43
C GLY A 123 33.26 5.42 48.84
N ILE A 124 34.46 5.86 49.25
CA ILE A 124 34.75 6.37 50.59
C ILE A 124 34.77 7.89 50.61
N LYS A 125 34.23 8.46 51.70
CA LYS A 125 34.24 9.91 51.93
C LYS A 125 35.69 10.39 52.11
N ASP A 126 36.05 11.48 51.44
CA ASP A 126 37.40 12.10 51.38
C ASP A 126 38.45 11.42 50.47
N ALA A 127 38.05 10.48 49.60
CA ALA A 127 38.97 9.84 48.65
C ALA A 127 39.31 10.76 47.44
N PRO A 128 40.55 10.70 46.89
CA PRO A 128 40.94 11.46 45.69
C PRO A 128 40.40 10.81 44.40
N VAL A 129 39.08 10.84 44.22
CA VAL A 129 38.33 10.22 43.10
C VAL A 129 38.89 10.62 41.74
N ARG A 130 39.23 11.91 41.56
CA ARG A 130 39.76 12.43 40.29
C ARG A 130 41.09 11.80 39.89
N GLU A 131 42.00 11.64 40.85
CA GLU A 131 43.33 11.09 40.61
C GLU A 131 43.25 9.58 40.33
N ILE A 132 42.42 8.85 41.10
CA ILE A 132 42.19 7.41 40.91
C ILE A 132 41.55 7.14 39.53
N MET A 133 40.55 7.93 39.12
CA MET A 133 39.94 7.80 37.79
C MET A 133 40.95 8.03 36.67
N LYS A 134 41.80 9.06 36.81
CA LYS A 134 42.83 9.37 35.83
C LYS A 134 43.87 8.24 35.76
N ASP A 135 44.38 7.77 36.89
CA ASP A 135 45.35 6.68 36.97
C ASP A 135 44.80 5.38 36.36
N MET A 136 43.59 4.97 36.76
CA MET A 136 42.92 3.80 36.17
C MET A 136 42.76 3.93 34.65
N MET A 137 42.50 5.15 34.16
CA MET A 137 42.35 5.37 32.72
C MET A 137 43.68 5.35 31.95
N GLU A 138 44.73 5.94 32.50
CA GLU A 138 46.07 5.92 31.93
C GLU A 138 46.63 4.50 31.90
N MET A 139 46.49 3.76 33.00
CA MET A 139 46.94 2.37 33.11
C MET A 139 46.15 1.41 32.21
N SER A 140 44.86 1.68 31.97
CA SER A 140 44.04 0.93 31.01
C SER A 140 44.50 1.08 29.56
N ARG A 141 45.35 2.06 29.22
CA ARG A 141 45.98 2.14 27.88
C ARG A 141 46.98 1.01 27.62
N GLY A 142 47.47 0.34 28.66
CA GLY A 142 48.41 -0.78 28.53
C GLY A 142 47.82 -2.02 27.83
N VAL A 143 46.49 -2.17 27.77
CA VAL A 143 45.84 -3.31 27.11
C VAL A 143 45.37 -2.93 25.71
N GLN A 144 46.20 -3.27 24.73
CA GLN A 144 46.00 -2.93 23.32
C GLN A 144 45.30 -4.03 22.50
N HIS A 145 44.97 -5.16 23.14
CA HIS A 145 44.26 -6.26 22.49
C HIS A 145 42.75 -5.97 22.44
N PRO A 146 42.10 -5.99 21.26
CA PRO A 146 40.71 -5.55 21.10
C PRO A 146 39.69 -6.17 22.04
N ILE A 147 39.55 -7.50 22.09
CA ILE A 147 38.53 -8.17 22.92
C ILE A 147 38.78 -7.89 24.40
N ARG A 148 39.97 -8.26 24.91
CA ARG A 148 40.39 -8.00 26.30
C ARG A 148 40.26 -6.55 26.73
N GLY A 149 40.66 -5.61 25.87
CA GLY A 149 40.59 -4.18 26.15
C GLY A 149 39.17 -3.65 26.17
N LEU A 150 38.29 -4.10 25.26
CA LEU A 150 36.87 -3.76 25.25
C LEU A 150 36.17 -4.24 26.53
N PHE A 151 36.39 -5.49 26.93
CA PHE A 151 35.80 -6.04 28.15
C PHE A 151 36.36 -5.40 29.42
N LEU A 152 37.66 -5.11 29.48
CA LEU A 152 38.26 -4.39 30.60
C LEU A 152 37.70 -2.96 30.73
N ARG A 153 37.55 -2.25 29.61
CA ARG A 153 37.00 -0.88 29.60
C ARG A 153 35.50 -0.85 29.85
N HIS A 154 34.78 -1.87 29.41
CA HIS A 154 33.39 -2.08 29.79
C HIS A 154 33.26 -2.38 31.29
N TYR A 155 34.17 -3.19 31.85
CA TYR A 155 34.25 -3.43 33.29
C TYR A 155 34.50 -2.15 34.08
N LEU A 156 35.48 -1.35 33.66
CA LEU A 156 35.78 -0.04 34.23
C LEU A 156 34.54 0.85 34.25
N SER A 157 33.90 1.04 33.09
CA SER A 157 32.68 1.86 32.94
C SER A 157 31.52 1.35 33.80
N GLY A 158 31.41 0.02 33.97
CA GLY A 158 30.41 -0.60 34.84
C GLY A 158 30.69 -0.38 36.33
N GLN A 159 31.93 -0.49 36.77
CA GLN A 159 32.32 -0.35 38.18
C GLN A 159 32.35 1.11 38.65
N THR A 160 32.69 2.06 37.77
CA THR A 160 32.75 3.48 38.13
C THR A 160 31.39 4.17 38.11
N ARG A 161 30.33 3.53 37.55
CA ARG A 161 29.02 4.14 37.29
C ARG A 161 28.46 4.93 38.47
N ASP A 162 28.47 4.33 39.66
CA ASP A 162 27.79 4.87 40.84
C ASP A 162 28.66 5.89 41.62
N TYR A 163 29.91 6.10 41.19
CA TYR A 163 30.92 6.91 41.88
C TYR A 163 31.49 8.05 41.01
N LEU A 164 30.86 8.35 39.87
CA LEU A 164 31.30 9.44 39.00
C LEU A 164 31.00 10.80 39.66
N PRO A 165 31.95 11.75 39.68
CA PRO A 165 31.72 13.06 40.26
C PRO A 165 30.73 13.88 39.44
N VAL A 166 29.72 14.41 40.12
CA VAL A 166 28.69 15.32 39.57
C VAL A 166 28.84 16.75 40.12
N GLY A 167 29.74 16.96 41.08
CA GLY A 167 29.97 18.25 41.72
C GLY A 167 30.61 19.31 40.82
N THR A 168 30.61 20.55 41.29
CA THR A 168 31.29 21.71 40.69
C THR A 168 32.59 22.10 41.40
N SER A 169 32.95 21.36 42.46
CA SER A 169 34.12 21.61 43.31
C SER A 169 35.44 21.11 42.70
N THR A 170 36.38 22.01 42.44
CA THR A 170 37.73 21.69 41.88
C THR A 170 38.66 20.90 42.83
N GLY A 171 38.13 20.36 43.92
CA GLY A 171 38.87 19.57 44.90
C GLY A 171 39.22 18.16 44.40
N PRO A 172 39.84 17.34 45.27
CA PRO A 172 40.22 15.95 44.95
C PRO A 172 39.02 15.04 44.62
N GLU A 173 37.80 15.48 44.98
CA GLU A 173 36.53 14.81 44.66
C GLU A 173 36.14 14.88 43.17
N GLY A 174 36.67 15.85 42.41
CA GLY A 174 36.47 15.96 40.95
C GLY A 174 35.18 16.68 40.51
N ASN A 175 35.12 17.04 39.22
CA ASN A 175 34.02 17.79 38.60
C ASN A 175 33.24 16.98 37.54
N LEU A 176 32.04 17.45 37.18
CA LEU A 176 31.27 16.93 36.05
C LEU A 176 32.08 16.89 34.73
N ASN A 177 32.94 17.89 34.48
CA ASN A 177 33.83 17.93 33.31
C ASN A 177 34.85 16.78 33.32
N ASP A 178 35.35 16.36 34.48
CA ASP A 178 36.26 15.23 34.60
C ASP A 178 35.51 13.92 34.27
N SER A 179 34.26 13.78 34.72
CA SER A 179 33.38 12.65 34.37
C SER A 179 33.09 12.57 32.87
N ILE A 180 32.75 13.70 32.23
CA ILE A 180 32.52 13.77 30.78
C ILE A 180 33.79 13.39 30.02
N SER A 181 34.94 13.97 30.41
CA SER A 181 36.23 13.69 29.78
C SER A 181 36.65 12.23 29.95
N PHE A 182 36.37 11.64 31.11
CA PHE A 182 36.63 10.23 31.40
C PHE A 182 35.81 9.31 30.50
N ILE A 183 34.49 9.52 30.41
CA ILE A 183 33.62 8.68 29.58
C ILE A 183 33.95 8.87 28.08
N LEU A 184 34.18 10.10 27.62
CA LEU A 184 34.57 10.38 26.23
C LEU A 184 35.91 9.72 25.88
N THR A 185 36.92 9.83 26.74
CA THR A 185 38.21 9.16 26.52
C THR A 185 38.04 7.65 26.47
N ASN A 186 37.21 7.08 27.35
CA ASN A 186 36.93 5.65 27.33
C ASN A 186 36.18 5.23 26.06
N PHE A 187 35.22 6.04 25.59
CA PHE A 187 34.51 5.82 24.33
C PHE A 187 35.45 5.85 23.14
N ILE A 188 36.34 6.85 23.04
CA ILE A 188 37.34 6.98 21.99
C ILE A 188 38.23 5.73 21.94
N GLU A 189 38.78 5.32 23.08
CA GLU A 189 39.67 4.16 23.13
C GLU A 189 38.93 2.84 22.86
N MET A 190 37.68 2.69 23.32
CA MET A 190 36.85 1.54 22.96
C MET A 190 36.53 1.50 21.46
N ASN A 191 36.23 2.65 20.85
CA ASN A 191 36.03 2.74 19.40
C ASN A 191 37.29 2.36 18.63
N LYS A 192 38.46 2.88 19.03
CA LYS A 192 39.75 2.50 18.42
C LYS A 192 40.03 1.00 18.52
N LEU A 193 39.79 0.39 19.69
CA LEU A 193 39.96 -1.06 19.86
C LEU A 193 38.98 -1.86 18.99
N TRP A 194 37.74 -1.38 18.88
CA TRP A 194 36.72 -2.03 18.08
C TRP A 194 36.99 -1.95 16.57
N VAL A 195 37.49 -0.81 16.08
CA VAL A 195 37.96 -0.66 14.68
C VAL A 195 39.22 -1.50 14.47
N LYS A 196 40.16 -1.51 15.43
CA LYS A 196 41.38 -2.34 15.36
C LYS A 196 41.05 -3.83 15.22
N PHE A 197 39.96 -4.30 15.82
CA PHE A 197 39.50 -5.68 15.68
C PHE A 197 39.20 -6.06 14.22
N GLN A 198 38.75 -5.12 13.39
CA GLN A 198 38.53 -5.31 11.95
C GLN A 198 39.81 -5.68 11.19
N HIS A 199 40.99 -5.38 11.73
CA HIS A 199 42.28 -5.66 11.10
C HIS A 199 43.07 -6.76 11.82
N GLN A 200 42.55 -7.31 12.93
CA GLN A 200 43.19 -8.40 13.67
C GLN A 200 42.87 -9.77 13.05
N GLY A 201 43.90 -10.57 12.71
CA GLY A 201 43.74 -11.93 12.20
C GLY A 201 43.86 -12.02 10.68
N HIS A 202 43.45 -13.17 10.12
CA HIS A 202 43.61 -13.45 8.69
C HIS A 202 42.48 -12.82 7.85
N SER A 203 42.79 -12.39 6.63
CA SER A 203 41.83 -11.69 5.75
C SER A 203 40.59 -12.53 5.42
N ARG A 204 40.73 -13.86 5.35
CA ARG A 204 39.64 -14.81 5.10
C ARG A 204 38.54 -14.78 6.16
N GLU A 205 38.85 -14.37 7.38
CA GLU A 205 37.92 -14.33 8.51
C GLU A 205 37.22 -12.97 8.65
N ARG A 206 37.31 -12.09 7.64
CA ARG A 206 36.71 -10.76 7.68
C ARG A 206 35.20 -10.79 7.93
N ALA A 207 34.44 -11.63 7.21
CA ALA A 207 32.99 -11.70 7.37
C ALA A 207 32.59 -12.19 8.78
N LYS A 208 33.30 -13.20 9.31
CA LYS A 208 33.10 -13.70 10.67
C LYS A 208 33.41 -12.61 11.72
N ARG A 209 34.46 -11.81 11.49
CA ARG A 209 34.79 -10.67 12.37
C ARG A 209 33.75 -9.57 12.29
N GLU A 210 33.17 -9.29 11.13
CA GLU A 210 32.08 -8.32 11.00
C GLU A 210 30.87 -8.76 11.84
N GLU A 211 30.48 -10.05 11.80
CA GLU A 211 29.45 -10.62 12.68
C GLU A 211 29.82 -10.47 14.17
N GLU A 212 31.01 -10.93 14.55
CA GLU A 212 31.55 -10.80 15.92
C GLU A 212 31.60 -9.33 16.42
N ARG A 213 31.86 -8.38 15.51
CA ARG A 213 31.85 -6.94 15.81
C ARG A 213 30.45 -6.41 16.06
N THR A 214 29.47 -6.89 15.31
CA THR A 214 28.07 -6.47 15.53
C THR A 214 27.57 -6.86 16.92
N GLU A 215 28.09 -7.94 17.51
CA GLU A 215 27.77 -8.34 18.88
C GLU A 215 28.45 -7.43 19.90
N LEU A 216 29.71 -7.06 19.66
CA LEU A 216 30.50 -6.20 20.55
C LEU A 216 30.09 -4.72 20.50
N LYS A 217 29.31 -4.28 19.50
CA LYS A 217 28.88 -2.88 19.36
C LYS A 217 28.15 -2.34 20.59
N ILE A 218 27.41 -3.22 21.29
CA ILE A 218 26.67 -2.88 22.51
C ILE A 218 27.64 -2.38 23.60
N LEU A 219 28.84 -2.97 23.72
CA LEU A 219 29.82 -2.58 24.74
C LEU A 219 30.30 -1.14 24.53
N VAL A 220 30.55 -0.75 23.28
CA VAL A 220 30.95 0.62 22.93
C VAL A 220 29.78 1.58 23.16
N GLY A 221 28.58 1.17 22.74
CA GLY A 221 27.33 1.92 22.89
C GLY A 221 26.92 2.21 24.33
N THR A 222 27.31 1.36 25.29
CA THR A 222 27.07 1.59 26.72
C THR A 222 27.66 2.92 27.20
N ASN A 223 28.81 3.36 26.66
CA ASN A 223 29.40 4.64 27.07
C ASN A 223 28.51 5.84 26.69
N LEU A 224 27.85 5.80 25.53
CA LEU A 224 26.91 6.85 25.12
C LEU A 224 25.68 6.91 26.02
N VAL A 225 25.19 5.73 26.43
CA VAL A 225 24.11 5.62 27.43
C VAL A 225 24.56 6.18 28.79
N ARG A 226 25.82 5.97 29.18
CA ARG A 226 26.38 6.57 30.40
C ARG A 226 26.42 8.09 30.33
N LEU A 227 26.83 8.65 29.19
CA LEU A 227 26.76 10.11 29.00
C LEU A 227 25.33 10.64 29.15
N SER A 228 24.33 9.96 28.58
CA SER A 228 22.92 10.38 28.72
C SER A 228 22.36 10.25 30.13
N GLN A 229 22.98 9.44 31.01
CA GLN A 229 22.55 9.20 32.39
C GLN A 229 23.17 10.18 33.40
N LEU A 230 24.16 10.97 33.00
CA LEU A 230 24.75 11.98 33.88
C LEU A 230 23.76 13.13 34.11
N GLU A 231 23.37 13.34 35.37
CA GLU A 231 22.57 14.50 35.77
C GLU A 231 23.47 15.75 35.82
N GLY A 232 23.01 16.88 35.26
CA GLY A 232 23.74 18.15 35.26
C GLY A 232 24.45 18.55 33.95
N ILE A 233 24.24 17.82 32.85
CA ILE A 233 24.75 18.23 31.53
C ILE A 233 23.89 19.38 30.98
N ASP A 234 24.46 20.57 30.88
CA ASP A 234 23.84 21.71 30.21
C ASP A 234 23.87 21.57 28.68
N LEU A 235 22.86 22.12 28.01
CA LEU A 235 22.77 22.17 26.53
C LEU A 235 23.99 22.86 25.89
N HIS A 236 24.58 23.85 26.57
CA HIS A 236 25.80 24.50 26.11
C HIS A 236 27.00 23.53 26.15
N MET A 237 27.22 22.83 27.27
CA MET A 237 28.30 21.85 27.41
C MET A 237 28.16 20.69 26.42
N TYR A 238 26.91 20.29 26.16
CA TYR A 238 26.61 19.27 25.17
C TYR A 238 27.03 19.70 23.75
N LYS A 239 26.64 20.92 23.34
CA LYS A 239 26.96 21.48 22.02
C LYS A 239 28.45 21.75 21.82
N THR A 240 29.16 22.24 22.84
CA THR A 240 30.55 22.65 22.69
C THR A 240 31.54 21.50 22.90
N ASN A 241 31.23 20.52 23.76
CA ASN A 241 32.22 19.53 24.19
C ASN A 241 31.84 18.11 23.78
N ILE A 242 30.62 17.66 24.07
CA ILE A 242 30.22 16.25 23.90
C ILE A 242 29.96 15.95 22.41
N LEU A 243 29.13 16.75 21.76
CA LEU A 243 28.74 16.52 20.37
C LEU A 243 29.94 16.60 19.41
N PRO A 244 30.81 17.62 19.47
CA PRO A 244 31.99 17.69 18.60
C PRO A 244 32.94 16.50 18.81
N SER A 245 33.11 16.06 20.05
CA SER A 245 33.98 14.91 20.33
C SER A 245 33.43 13.61 19.74
N ILE A 246 32.11 13.40 19.77
CA ILE A 246 31.49 12.20 19.18
C ILE A 246 31.53 12.27 17.65
N THR A 247 31.18 13.42 17.05
CA THR A 247 31.18 13.59 15.59
C THR A 247 32.58 13.49 15.01
N GLU A 248 33.58 14.08 15.66
CA GLU A 248 34.98 13.95 15.27
C GLU A 248 35.42 12.48 15.25
N GLN A 249 35.00 11.67 16.24
CA GLN A 249 35.31 10.23 16.23
C GLN A 249 34.59 9.45 15.14
N ILE A 250 33.33 9.79 14.84
CA ILE A 250 32.59 9.18 13.73
C ILE A 250 33.31 9.46 12.41
N ILE A 251 33.86 10.65 12.23
CA ILE A 251 34.51 11.06 10.98
C ILE A 251 35.93 10.47 10.89
N GLN A 252 36.68 10.47 11.98
CA GLN A 252 38.05 9.95 12.03
C GLN A 252 38.13 8.41 11.95
N CYS A 253 37.10 7.67 12.38
CA CYS A 253 37.18 6.21 12.42
C CYS A 253 37.24 5.55 11.03
N ARG A 254 36.74 6.22 9.98
CA ARG A 254 36.75 5.77 8.57
C ARG A 254 36.28 4.31 8.38
N ASP A 255 35.40 3.83 9.24
CA ASP A 255 34.88 2.47 9.22
C ASP A 255 33.35 2.48 9.21
N VAL A 256 32.76 1.98 8.12
CA VAL A 256 31.33 2.08 7.83
C VAL A 256 30.49 1.44 8.94
N LEU A 257 30.86 0.23 9.39
CA LEU A 257 30.12 -0.49 10.42
C LEU A 257 30.14 0.25 11.77
N ALA A 258 31.26 0.90 12.07
CA ALA A 258 31.41 1.69 13.29
C ALA A 258 30.59 2.99 13.22
N GLN A 259 30.65 3.69 12.08
CA GLN A 259 29.88 4.91 11.84
C GLN A 259 28.37 4.65 11.97
N GLU A 260 27.85 3.65 11.27
CA GLU A 260 26.42 3.30 11.31
C GLU A 260 25.96 2.93 12.72
N SER A 261 26.70 2.05 13.40
CA SER A 261 26.29 1.56 14.72
C SER A 261 26.35 2.65 15.79
N ILE A 262 27.36 3.53 15.75
CA ILE A 262 27.51 4.64 16.68
C ILE A 262 26.40 5.66 16.44
N LEU A 263 26.11 6.01 15.18
CA LEU A 263 25.08 6.97 14.82
C LEU A 263 23.67 6.49 15.24
N ILE A 264 23.35 5.22 14.95
CA ILE A 264 22.09 4.61 15.40
C ILE A 264 22.01 4.64 16.93
N ARG A 265 23.10 4.24 17.61
CA ARG A 265 23.07 4.16 19.07
C ARG A 265 23.02 5.54 19.74
N TYR A 266 23.63 6.54 19.12
CA TYR A 266 23.52 7.93 19.53
C TYR A 266 22.05 8.40 19.48
N ASN A 267 21.36 8.15 18.36
CA ASN A 267 19.94 8.48 18.19
C ASN A 267 19.03 7.75 19.21
N GLU A 268 19.34 6.49 19.52
CA GLU A 268 18.63 5.71 20.54
C GLU A 268 18.88 6.20 21.96
N ALA A 269 20.13 6.53 22.31
CA ALA A 269 20.54 6.90 23.67
C ALA A 269 19.94 8.25 24.12
N GLU A 270 19.71 9.17 23.20
CA GLU A 270 19.08 10.46 23.52
C GLU A 270 17.56 10.40 23.68
N SER A 271 16.92 9.34 23.20
CA SER A 271 15.46 9.23 23.18
C SER A 271 14.80 9.08 24.58
N PRO A 272 15.45 8.61 25.67
CA PRO A 272 14.79 8.49 26.98
C PRO A 272 15.11 9.57 28.03
N SER A 273 16.31 10.18 28.06
CA SER A 273 16.74 10.94 29.26
C SER A 273 16.41 12.44 29.28
N TYR A 274 16.30 13.11 28.12
CA TYR A 274 15.88 14.51 28.04
C TYR A 274 14.34 14.70 28.00
N VAL A 275 13.59 13.63 27.75
CA VAL A 275 12.11 13.71 27.60
C VAL A 275 11.37 13.69 28.95
N SER A 276 12.05 13.33 30.05
CA SER A 276 11.37 13.01 31.31
C SER A 276 11.61 13.95 32.49
N LYS A 277 12.48 14.96 32.37
CA LYS A 277 12.61 16.02 33.39
C LYS A 277 12.65 17.38 32.69
N GLU A 278 11.56 18.10 32.88
CA GLU A 278 11.27 19.46 32.43
C GLU A 278 10.61 19.58 31.05
N VAL A 279 9.49 20.33 31.04
CA VAL A 279 8.74 20.82 29.88
C VAL A 279 7.74 19.84 29.24
N LYS A 280 6.54 19.84 29.84
CA LYS A 280 5.30 19.83 29.04
C LYS A 280 5.40 21.01 28.06
N VAL A 281 5.30 20.74 26.76
CA VAL A 281 5.29 21.71 25.65
C VAL A 281 6.68 22.21 25.20
N GLU A 282 7.46 21.37 24.53
CA GLU A 282 8.50 21.72 23.52
C GLU A 282 9.11 20.39 23.01
N SER A 283 8.37 19.69 22.14
CA SER A 283 8.56 19.65 20.68
C SER A 283 9.76 18.83 20.20
N PHE A 284 9.40 17.83 19.40
CA PHE A 284 10.15 17.04 18.41
C PHE A 284 11.28 17.79 17.64
N ASP A 285 11.34 19.12 17.72
CA ASP A 285 12.32 20.03 17.11
C ASP A 285 13.77 19.84 17.56
N GLU A 286 14.03 19.42 18.81
CA GLU A 286 15.42 19.16 19.22
C GLU A 286 16.01 17.90 18.59
N ARG A 287 15.16 16.90 18.33
CA ARG A 287 15.54 15.62 17.71
C ARG A 287 16.03 15.83 16.27
N VAL A 288 15.34 16.74 15.57
CA VAL A 288 15.70 17.18 14.22
C VAL A 288 16.91 18.11 14.21
N LYS A 289 17.07 18.99 15.22
CA LYS A 289 18.31 19.79 15.38
C LYS A 289 19.55 18.93 15.66
N LYS A 290 19.39 17.77 16.28
CA LYS A 290 20.48 16.82 16.58
C LYS A 290 20.88 15.98 15.35
N GLU A 291 19.91 15.53 14.55
CA GLU A 291 20.19 14.96 13.22
C GLU A 291 20.80 16.00 12.26
N LYS A 292 20.35 17.26 12.34
CA LYS A 292 20.90 18.41 11.62
C LYS A 292 22.37 18.65 11.95
N LEU A 293 22.78 18.64 13.22
CA LEU A 293 24.19 18.83 13.61
C LEU A 293 25.07 17.62 13.26
N ALA A 294 24.53 16.40 13.27
CA ALA A 294 25.24 15.22 12.82
C ALA A 294 25.48 15.25 11.30
N LEU A 295 24.49 15.69 10.52
CA LEU A 295 24.59 15.91 9.07
C LEU A 295 25.42 17.14 8.69
N GLU A 296 25.37 18.23 9.46
CA GLU A 296 26.23 19.42 9.28
C GLU A 296 27.68 19.10 9.63
N ALA A 297 27.96 18.36 10.71
CA ALA A 297 29.32 17.93 11.04
C ALA A 297 29.88 16.91 10.02
N LEU A 298 29.06 15.99 9.50
CA LEU A 298 29.43 15.07 8.43
C LEU A 298 29.60 15.79 7.07
N GLY A 299 28.74 16.77 6.77
CA GLY A 299 28.76 17.55 5.54
C GLY A 299 29.93 18.54 5.47
N ASP A 300 30.21 19.27 6.55
CA ASP A 300 31.30 20.25 6.61
C ASP A 300 32.68 19.58 6.66
N GLN A 301 32.80 18.36 7.19
CA GLN A 301 34.09 17.62 7.17
C GLN A 301 34.29 16.72 5.94
N LEU A 302 33.24 16.28 5.24
CA LEU A 302 33.39 15.67 3.91
C LEU A 302 33.88 16.69 2.87
N LEU A 303 33.55 17.97 3.03
CA LEU A 303 34.10 19.08 2.24
C LEU A 303 35.60 19.31 2.49
N SER A 304 36.12 18.96 3.67
CA SER A 304 37.55 19.13 3.99
C SER A 304 38.48 18.11 3.34
N MET A 305 37.95 17.07 2.68
CA MET A 305 38.77 16.08 1.97
C MET A 305 38.99 16.36 0.49
N ASN A 306 38.36 17.39 -0.09
CA ASN A 306 38.64 17.82 -1.47
C ASN A 306 38.46 19.33 -1.61
N LEU A 307 39.38 20.09 -1.01
CA LEU A 307 39.68 21.43 -1.48
C LEU A 307 40.70 21.31 -2.61
N ASN A 308 40.21 21.36 -3.85
CA ASN A 308 40.79 22.29 -4.80
C ASN A 308 39.66 23.24 -5.17
N ASP A 309 39.81 24.48 -4.73
CA ASP A 309 39.19 25.63 -5.38
C ASP A 309 39.46 25.53 -6.88
N ASP A 310 38.38 25.54 -7.67
CA ASP A 310 38.24 26.38 -8.86
C ASP A 310 37.03 25.91 -9.71
N ILE A 311 36.22 26.91 -10.11
CA ILE A 311 35.40 26.95 -11.34
C ILE A 311 33.97 26.33 -11.27
N PHE A 312 32.94 27.14 -10.98
CA PHE A 312 32.02 27.74 -11.98
C PHE A 312 30.81 28.45 -11.35
N ASP A 313 30.74 29.76 -11.58
CA ASP A 313 29.50 30.55 -11.70
C ASP A 313 28.56 29.90 -12.71
N VAL A 314 27.32 29.59 -12.31
CA VAL A 314 26.15 29.67 -13.21
C VAL A 314 24.95 30.17 -12.41
N ASN A 315 24.67 31.46 -12.59
CA ASN A 315 23.36 32.12 -12.61
C ASN A 315 22.15 31.30 -12.11
N VAL A 316 21.68 31.65 -10.92
CA VAL A 316 20.24 31.62 -10.59
C VAL A 316 19.84 33.03 -10.23
N GLU A 317 19.75 33.89 -11.24
CA GLU A 317 19.04 35.16 -11.12
C GLU A 317 17.53 34.89 -11.08
N ASN A 318 16.90 35.54 -10.09
CA ASN A 318 15.62 36.23 -10.15
C ASN A 318 14.37 35.47 -10.63
N ASP A 319 13.51 35.15 -9.65
CA ASP A 319 12.04 35.27 -9.65
C ASP A 319 11.56 34.57 -8.34
N CYS A 320 10.93 35.17 -7.33
CA CYS A 320 10.02 36.31 -7.26
C CYS A 320 10.17 37.06 -5.93
N SER A 321 10.14 38.39 -6.01
CA SER A 321 9.88 39.35 -4.92
C SER A 321 8.37 39.50 -4.63
N TYR A 322 8.05 40.23 -3.54
CA TYR A 322 6.74 40.56 -2.89
C TYR A 322 6.39 39.61 -1.72
N ASP A 323 6.21 40.03 -0.46
CA ASP A 323 6.11 41.37 0.14
C ASP A 323 6.41 41.31 1.67
N LYS A 324 7.16 42.34 2.13
CA LYS A 324 7.08 43.15 3.37
C LYS A 324 7.24 42.55 4.79
N GLU A 325 8.17 43.19 5.49
CA GLU A 325 8.42 43.22 6.94
C GLU A 325 7.16 43.50 7.78
N GLN A 326 6.98 42.73 8.85
CA GLN A 326 6.32 43.15 10.10
C GLN A 326 6.74 42.23 11.25
N ASP A 327 7.29 42.87 12.28
CA ASP A 327 7.46 42.53 13.69
C ASP A 327 7.64 41.07 14.17
N TYR A 328 8.70 40.94 14.97
CA TYR A 328 9.13 39.79 15.74
C TYR A 328 8.02 39.17 16.61
N ASP A 329 7.74 37.88 16.37
CA ASP A 329 7.28 36.97 17.40
C ASP A 329 8.04 35.63 17.26
N ILE A 330 8.78 35.27 18.31
CA ILE A 330 9.78 34.21 18.33
C ILE A 330 9.08 32.88 18.58
N THR A 331 8.59 32.21 17.52
CA THR A 331 8.22 30.77 17.53
C THR A 331 8.23 30.11 16.13
N ASN A 332 8.90 30.71 15.12
CA ASN A 332 8.92 30.19 13.74
C ASN A 332 10.32 29.90 13.14
N ASP A 333 11.39 30.00 13.92
CA ASP A 333 12.74 30.18 13.36
C ASP A 333 13.54 28.92 13.03
N VAL A 334 12.88 27.81 12.71
CA VAL A 334 13.54 26.75 11.95
C VAL A 334 12.60 26.19 10.89
N LYS A 335 12.69 26.72 9.68
CA LYS A 335 12.11 26.08 8.49
C LYS A 335 12.86 24.76 8.24
N LEU A 336 12.41 23.69 8.91
CA LEU A 336 13.02 22.36 8.86
C LEU A 336 13.15 21.88 7.42
N PHE A 337 12.12 22.14 6.61
CA PHE A 337 12.13 21.82 5.20
C PHE A 337 13.28 22.50 4.45
N ASP A 338 13.47 23.81 4.61
CA ASP A 338 14.51 24.54 3.87
C ASP A 338 15.93 24.08 4.27
N LEU A 339 16.14 23.79 5.56
CA LEU A 339 17.42 23.27 6.03
C LEU A 339 17.71 21.86 5.49
N PHE A 340 16.76 20.93 5.63
CA PHE A 340 16.93 19.59 5.08
C PHE A 340 17.06 19.61 3.56
N TRP A 341 16.30 20.46 2.88
CA TRP A 341 16.36 20.62 1.44
C TRP A 341 17.75 21.04 0.97
N VAL A 342 18.32 22.08 1.59
CA VAL A 342 19.68 22.55 1.25
C VAL A 342 20.71 21.45 1.52
N GLN A 343 20.61 20.74 2.64
CA GLN A 343 21.56 19.68 2.99
C GLN A 343 21.43 18.45 2.08
N ILE A 344 20.22 18.02 1.74
CA ILE A 344 19.99 16.91 0.80
C ILE A 344 20.56 17.26 -0.57
N ILE A 345 20.36 18.50 -1.06
CA ILE A 345 20.94 18.92 -2.34
C ILE A 345 22.47 18.92 -2.27
N LYS A 346 23.07 19.44 -1.19
CA LYS A 346 24.53 19.39 -0.99
C LYS A 346 25.04 17.95 -0.96
N LEU A 347 24.34 17.04 -0.29
CA LEU A 347 24.69 15.62 -0.20
C LEU A 347 24.64 14.94 -1.56
N VAL A 348 23.57 15.16 -2.34
CA VAL A 348 23.43 14.59 -3.69
C VAL A 348 24.50 15.14 -4.63
N LYS A 349 24.91 16.41 -4.46
CA LYS A 349 26.05 16.99 -5.22
C LYS A 349 27.40 16.41 -4.79
N ALA A 350 27.60 16.17 -3.50
CA ALA A 350 28.84 15.63 -2.95
C ALA A 350 29.05 14.14 -3.27
N ARG A 351 27.96 13.41 -3.56
CA ARG A 351 27.97 11.96 -3.86
C ARG A 351 27.23 11.68 -5.17
N PRO A 352 27.87 11.85 -6.33
CA PRO A 352 27.25 11.56 -7.63
C PRO A 352 26.98 10.06 -7.85
N ASP A 353 27.67 9.18 -7.10
CA ASP A 353 27.53 7.72 -7.17
C ASP A 353 26.29 7.19 -6.41
N LEU A 354 25.46 8.05 -5.82
CA LEU A 354 24.24 7.64 -5.11
C LEU A 354 23.24 7.03 -6.09
N PRO A 355 22.71 5.83 -5.81
CA PRO A 355 21.68 5.25 -6.66
C PRO A 355 20.39 6.07 -6.56
N ILE A 356 19.65 6.13 -7.66
CA ILE A 356 18.38 6.88 -7.72
C ILE A 356 17.33 6.37 -6.72
N GLN A 357 17.44 5.11 -6.31
CA GLN A 357 16.62 4.50 -5.26
C GLN A 357 16.74 5.24 -3.92
N ASP A 358 17.96 5.58 -3.51
CA ASP A 358 18.21 6.25 -2.23
C ASP A 358 17.79 7.72 -2.31
N ILE A 359 18.04 8.37 -3.45
CA ILE A 359 17.56 9.74 -3.70
C ILE A 359 16.03 9.78 -3.62
N THR A 360 15.34 8.84 -4.25
CA THR A 360 13.86 8.78 -4.21
C THR A 360 13.35 8.42 -2.82
N ALA A 361 14.03 7.56 -2.07
CA ALA A 361 13.68 7.26 -0.68
C ALA A 361 13.80 8.50 0.23
N LEU A 362 14.85 9.30 0.05
CA LEU A 362 15.02 10.60 0.74
C LEU A 362 13.91 11.59 0.38
N LEU A 363 13.48 11.61 -0.89
CA LEU A 363 12.35 12.46 -1.30
C LEU A 363 11.02 11.98 -0.70
N VAL A 364 10.82 10.67 -0.53
CA VAL A 364 9.65 10.11 0.15
C VAL A 364 9.64 10.50 1.63
N SER A 365 10.77 10.39 2.34
CA SER A 365 10.84 10.79 3.75
C SER A 365 10.62 12.30 3.90
N LEU A 366 11.18 13.11 3.01
CA LEU A 366 10.95 14.56 2.98
C LEU A 366 9.49 14.90 2.69
N SER A 367 8.83 14.17 1.79
CA SER A 367 7.40 14.36 1.50
C SER A 367 6.54 14.02 2.72
N ASN A 368 6.82 12.92 3.41
CA ASN A 368 6.13 12.56 4.65
C ASN A 368 6.38 13.60 5.75
N LEU A 369 7.58 14.18 5.84
CA LEU A 369 7.88 15.29 6.76
C LEU A 369 7.04 16.52 6.42
N VAL A 370 6.97 16.92 5.14
CA VAL A 370 6.17 18.08 4.70
C VAL A 370 4.69 17.84 5.01
N LEU A 371 4.17 16.65 4.71
CA LEU A 371 2.76 16.35 4.91
C LEU A 371 2.36 16.25 6.40
N THR A 372 3.31 15.90 7.29
CA THR A 372 3.06 15.85 8.74
C THR A 372 3.31 17.18 9.43
N CYS A 373 4.38 17.91 9.09
CA CYS A 373 4.75 19.16 9.74
C CYS A 373 4.09 20.39 9.11
N TYR A 374 3.84 20.39 7.80
CA TYR A 374 3.34 21.55 7.04
C TYR A 374 2.19 21.17 6.08
N PRO A 375 1.04 20.69 6.58
CA PRO A 375 -0.06 20.20 5.75
C PRO A 375 -0.72 21.28 4.85
N TYR A 376 -0.56 22.57 5.19
CA TYR A 376 -1.19 23.68 4.46
C TYR A 376 -0.25 24.39 3.47
N GLU A 377 1.04 24.07 3.47
CA GLU A 377 2.04 24.70 2.59
C GLU A 377 2.30 23.85 1.34
N PHE A 378 1.50 24.08 0.30
CA PHE A 378 1.56 23.32 -0.96
C PHE A 378 2.88 23.54 -1.74
N HIS A 379 3.53 24.68 -1.55
CA HIS A 379 4.77 25.05 -2.25
C HIS A 379 5.93 24.09 -1.95
N TYR A 380 6.05 23.61 -0.71
CA TYR A 380 7.12 22.68 -0.33
C TYR A 380 6.97 21.33 -1.03
N MET A 381 5.74 20.81 -1.06
CA MET A 381 5.46 19.55 -1.74
C MET A 381 5.69 19.67 -3.25
N ASP A 382 5.24 20.77 -3.88
CA ASP A 382 5.49 20.99 -5.31
C ASP A 382 6.98 21.09 -5.65
N ARG A 383 7.80 21.69 -4.76
CA ARG A 383 9.26 21.75 -4.92
C ARG A 383 9.90 20.35 -4.93
N VAL A 384 9.46 19.47 -4.04
CA VAL A 384 9.91 18.07 -4.00
C VAL A 384 9.51 17.32 -5.27
N LEU A 385 8.26 17.47 -5.73
CA LEU A 385 7.78 16.84 -6.98
C LEU A 385 8.53 17.35 -8.21
N LYS A 386 8.80 18.66 -8.28
CA LYS A 386 9.58 19.27 -9.37
C LYS A 386 10.99 18.69 -9.43
N TYR A 387 11.65 18.53 -8.29
CA TYR A 387 12.99 17.95 -8.23
C TYR A 387 12.99 16.45 -8.57
N ALA A 388 11.99 15.70 -8.08
CA ALA A 388 11.81 14.30 -8.46
C ALA A 388 11.66 14.14 -9.98
N ARG A 389 10.91 15.04 -10.63
CA ARG A 389 10.76 15.06 -12.09
C ARG A 389 12.08 15.35 -12.82
N LEU A 390 12.85 16.32 -12.33
CA LEU A 390 14.16 16.66 -12.93
C LEU A 390 15.13 15.50 -12.83
N LYS A 391 15.24 14.87 -11.64
CA LYS A 391 16.09 13.69 -11.46
C LYS A 391 15.63 12.51 -12.31
N MET A 392 14.33 12.32 -12.47
CA MET A 392 13.84 11.29 -13.39
C MET A 392 14.26 11.56 -14.84
N MET A 393 14.28 12.82 -15.29
CA MET A 393 14.73 13.22 -16.63
C MET A 393 16.23 13.08 -16.83
N GLU A 394 17.03 13.33 -15.79
CA GLU A 394 18.50 13.16 -15.84
C GLU A 394 18.92 11.69 -15.93
N TYR A 395 18.14 10.78 -15.32
CA TYR A 395 18.46 9.36 -15.21
C TYR A 395 17.61 8.45 -16.14
N VAL A 396 17.01 9.01 -17.21
CA VAL A 396 16.13 8.27 -18.14
C VAL A 396 16.83 7.05 -18.76
N ASP A 397 18.13 7.17 -19.06
CA ASP A 397 18.91 6.10 -19.70
C ASP A 397 19.53 5.11 -18.69
N SER A 398 19.31 5.30 -17.39
CA SER A 398 19.87 4.44 -16.34
C SER A 398 18.99 3.22 -16.07
N ILE A 399 19.62 2.05 -15.94
CA ILE A 399 18.95 0.77 -15.63
C ILE A 399 18.29 0.82 -14.23
N ASP A 400 18.83 1.63 -13.33
CA ASP A 400 18.39 1.77 -11.94
C ASP A 400 17.02 2.44 -11.79
N LEU A 401 16.56 3.19 -12.80
CA LEU A 401 15.22 3.78 -12.80
C LEU A 401 14.11 2.71 -12.90
N HIS A 402 14.41 1.60 -13.57
CA HIS A 402 13.48 0.48 -13.75
C HIS A 402 13.53 -0.54 -12.62
N SER A 403 14.37 -0.33 -11.60
CA SER A 403 14.40 -1.21 -10.43
C SER A 403 13.04 -1.21 -9.72
N PRO A 404 12.65 -2.34 -9.11
CA PRO A 404 11.38 -2.42 -8.38
C PRO A 404 11.34 -1.43 -7.21
N GLU A 405 12.46 -1.18 -6.55
CA GLU A 405 12.58 -0.25 -5.42
C GLU A 405 12.37 1.21 -5.83
N SER A 406 12.99 1.65 -6.95
CA SER A 406 12.75 2.98 -7.52
C SER A 406 11.29 3.17 -7.87
N ARG A 407 10.68 2.16 -8.52
CA ARG A 407 9.26 2.18 -8.91
C ARG A 407 8.34 2.30 -7.70
N ASP A 408 8.62 1.55 -6.63
CA ASP A 408 7.83 1.57 -5.41
C ASP A 408 8.02 2.89 -4.63
N ASN A 409 9.23 3.48 -4.64
CA ASN A 409 9.48 4.79 -4.04
C ASN A 409 8.74 5.91 -4.78
N PHE A 410 8.75 5.94 -6.11
CA PHE A 410 7.95 6.90 -6.89
C PHE A 410 6.45 6.70 -6.68
N LEU A 411 6.00 5.45 -6.55
CA LEU A 411 4.60 5.16 -6.23
C LEU A 411 4.24 5.69 -4.84
N LYS A 412 5.07 5.46 -3.82
CA LYS A 412 4.88 6.03 -2.47
C LYS A 412 4.88 7.56 -2.49
N LEU A 413 5.77 8.17 -3.27
CA LEU A 413 5.84 9.63 -3.43
C LEU A 413 4.53 10.21 -4.00
N LEU A 414 3.95 9.55 -5.01
CA LEU A 414 2.68 9.98 -5.62
C LEU A 414 1.47 9.68 -4.72
N LEU A 415 1.49 8.58 -3.98
CA LEU A 415 0.39 8.21 -3.08
C LEU A 415 0.38 9.02 -1.78
N ALA A 416 1.53 9.53 -1.30
CA ALA A 416 1.62 10.25 -0.03
C ALA A 416 0.70 11.50 0.02
N PRO A 417 0.65 12.36 -1.01
CA PRO A 417 -0.34 13.45 -1.09
C PRO A 417 -1.80 12.94 -1.09
N ILE A 418 -2.08 11.84 -1.79
CA ILE A 418 -3.44 11.31 -1.96
C ILE A 418 -4.02 10.79 -0.63
N SER A 419 -3.19 10.18 0.21
CA SER A 419 -3.64 9.59 1.48
C SER A 419 -3.67 10.59 2.65
N SER A 420 -2.84 11.63 2.61
CA SER A 420 -2.68 12.57 3.71
C SER A 420 -3.60 13.79 3.61
N TYR A 421 -3.90 14.28 2.41
CA TYR A 421 -4.80 15.41 2.25
C TYR A 421 -6.25 15.04 2.56
N SER A 422 -6.93 15.90 3.34
CA SER A 422 -8.35 15.75 3.66
C SER A 422 -9.26 15.84 2.44
N TYR A 423 -8.87 16.64 1.44
CA TYR A 423 -9.55 16.77 0.17
C TYR A 423 -8.63 16.35 -0.97
N ILE A 424 -8.89 15.18 -1.57
CA ILE A 424 -8.03 14.60 -2.62
C ILE A 424 -7.77 15.52 -3.82
N LEU A 425 -8.74 16.36 -4.18
CA LEU A 425 -8.60 17.25 -5.34
C LEU A 425 -7.65 18.43 -5.06
N THR A 426 -7.13 18.61 -3.83
CA THR A 426 -6.00 19.52 -3.57
C THR A 426 -4.76 19.14 -4.40
N VAL A 427 -4.60 17.85 -4.70
CA VAL A 427 -3.49 17.33 -5.52
C VAL A 427 -3.52 17.91 -6.95
N LEU A 428 -4.69 18.27 -7.48
CA LEU A 428 -4.80 18.88 -8.81
C LEU A 428 -4.31 20.34 -8.84
N PHE A 429 -4.23 21.00 -7.69
CA PHE A 429 -3.64 22.34 -7.59
C PHE A 429 -2.10 22.31 -7.63
N LEU A 430 -1.48 21.12 -7.53
CA LEU A 430 -0.03 20.97 -7.65
C LEU A 430 0.37 20.93 -9.13
N PRO A 431 1.07 21.96 -9.65
CA PRO A 431 1.35 22.08 -11.07
C PRO A 431 2.29 20.98 -11.59
N ASN A 432 3.22 20.47 -10.75
CA ASN A 432 4.17 19.44 -11.17
C ASN A 432 3.69 18.00 -10.94
N TYR A 433 2.51 17.79 -10.35
CA TYR A 433 1.99 16.44 -10.08
C TYR A 433 1.59 15.70 -11.36
N ILE A 434 0.79 16.32 -12.24
CA ILE A 434 0.35 15.71 -13.51
C ILE A 434 1.55 15.44 -14.45
N PRO A 435 2.49 16.39 -14.64
CA PRO A 435 3.69 16.13 -15.43
C PRO A 435 4.53 14.98 -14.89
N LEU A 436 4.71 14.86 -13.56
CA LEU A 436 5.43 13.73 -12.98
C LEU A 436 4.69 12.42 -13.21
N LEU A 437 3.35 12.41 -13.12
CA LEU A 437 2.58 11.21 -13.41
C LEU A 437 2.79 10.76 -14.87
N GLN A 438 2.83 11.68 -15.84
CA GLN A 438 3.00 11.35 -17.26
C GLN A 438 4.34 10.69 -17.59
N THR A 439 5.40 10.99 -16.84
CA THR A 439 6.74 10.42 -17.07
C THR A 439 6.88 9.01 -16.49
N GLN A 440 5.92 8.58 -15.66
CA GLN A 440 5.96 7.30 -14.96
C GLN A 440 5.52 6.12 -15.84
N LEU A 441 5.96 4.91 -15.46
CA LEU A 441 5.58 3.67 -16.12
C LEU A 441 4.05 3.44 -16.07
N TYR A 442 3.54 2.65 -17.02
CA TYR A 442 2.10 2.35 -17.08
C TYR A 442 1.57 1.74 -15.76
N HIS A 443 2.33 0.85 -15.13
CA HIS A 443 1.91 0.19 -13.89
C HIS A 443 1.70 1.18 -12.73
N THR A 444 2.63 2.11 -12.50
CA THR A 444 2.49 3.10 -11.42
C THR A 444 1.36 4.08 -11.70
N ARG A 445 1.23 4.55 -12.94
CA ARG A 445 0.11 5.39 -13.37
C ARG A 445 -1.25 4.69 -13.20
N LYS A 446 -1.33 3.39 -13.49
CA LYS A 446 -2.51 2.55 -13.30
C LYS A 446 -2.93 2.50 -11.82
N VAL A 447 -2.00 2.21 -10.92
CA VAL A 447 -2.29 2.11 -9.47
C VAL A 447 -2.72 3.47 -8.89
N VAL A 448 -2.05 4.56 -9.27
CA VAL A 448 -2.43 5.91 -8.84
C VAL A 448 -3.85 6.26 -9.35
N ALA A 449 -4.17 5.97 -10.61
CA ALA A 449 -5.51 6.22 -11.14
C ALA A 449 -6.59 5.40 -10.41
N SER A 450 -6.35 4.11 -10.14
CA SER A 450 -7.31 3.25 -9.42
C SER A 450 -7.56 3.74 -7.99
N THR A 451 -6.51 4.11 -7.25
CA THR A 451 -6.64 4.63 -5.87
C THR A 451 -7.38 5.97 -5.82
N VAL A 452 -7.14 6.86 -6.79
CA VAL A 452 -7.88 8.12 -6.93
C VAL A 452 -9.36 7.85 -7.20
N ILE A 453 -9.71 6.93 -8.10
CA ILE A 453 -11.12 6.60 -8.36
C ILE A 453 -11.79 6.00 -7.12
N GLN A 454 -11.13 5.06 -6.43
CA GLN A 454 -11.67 4.44 -5.23
C GLN A 454 -11.97 5.45 -4.13
N SER A 455 -11.05 6.39 -3.90
CA SER A 455 -11.22 7.45 -2.89
C SER A 455 -12.30 8.45 -3.29
N LEU A 456 -12.40 8.83 -4.57
CA LEU A 456 -13.50 9.66 -5.08
C LEU A 456 -14.87 8.99 -4.88
N ILE A 457 -14.98 7.68 -5.15
CA ILE A 457 -16.21 6.90 -4.95
C ILE A 457 -16.54 6.78 -3.46
N LYS A 458 -15.55 6.45 -2.62
CA LYS A 458 -15.74 6.26 -1.17
C LYS A 458 -16.23 7.54 -0.49
N ASN A 459 -15.66 8.69 -0.89
CA ASN A 459 -15.98 9.98 -0.30
C ASN A 459 -17.16 10.70 -0.99
N LYS A 460 -17.73 10.11 -2.07
CA LYS A 460 -18.82 10.69 -2.88
C LYS A 460 -18.63 12.18 -3.20
N ILE A 461 -17.42 12.54 -3.63
CA ILE A 461 -17.06 13.94 -3.87
C ILE A 461 -17.83 14.49 -5.07
N CYS A 462 -18.60 15.57 -4.87
CA CYS A 462 -19.22 16.34 -5.93
C CYS A 462 -18.15 17.19 -6.64
N ILE A 463 -18.09 17.11 -7.97
CA ILE A 463 -17.19 17.93 -8.79
C ILE A 463 -18.01 19.04 -9.41
N ASP A 464 -17.91 20.24 -8.85
CA ASP A 464 -18.72 21.39 -9.25
C ASP A 464 -18.05 22.25 -10.34
N THR A 465 -16.71 22.17 -10.46
CA THR A 465 -15.94 22.99 -11.41
C THR A 465 -15.44 22.19 -12.62
N PRO A 466 -15.52 22.76 -13.84
CA PRO A 466 -15.07 22.08 -15.05
C PRO A 466 -13.55 21.86 -15.08
N SER A 467 -12.77 22.73 -14.43
CA SER A 467 -11.30 22.59 -14.35
C SER A 467 -10.88 21.38 -13.51
N LEU A 468 -11.53 21.15 -12.36
CA LEU A 468 -11.28 19.96 -11.54
C LEU A 468 -11.67 18.70 -12.29
N LEU A 469 -12.75 18.76 -13.10
CA LEU A 469 -13.17 17.64 -13.93
C LEU A 469 -12.13 17.30 -15.01
N GLU A 470 -11.57 18.28 -15.70
CA GLU A 470 -10.48 18.06 -16.66
C GLU A 470 -9.24 17.45 -15.98
N GLY A 471 -8.91 17.93 -14.77
CA GLY A 471 -7.84 17.37 -13.95
C GLY A 471 -8.08 15.90 -13.60
N VAL A 472 -9.27 15.54 -13.10
CA VAL A 472 -9.63 14.13 -12.81
C VAL A 472 -9.58 13.28 -14.08
N ILE A 473 -10.07 13.79 -15.20
CA ILE A 473 -10.02 13.06 -16.48
C ILE A 473 -8.58 12.82 -16.91
N SER A 474 -7.67 13.78 -16.71
CA SER A 474 -6.25 13.60 -17.03
C SER A 474 -5.61 12.46 -16.21
N LEU A 475 -6.01 12.30 -14.95
CA LEU A 475 -5.56 11.21 -14.08
C LEU A 475 -6.14 9.86 -14.53
N VAL A 476 -7.42 9.83 -14.90
CA VAL A 476 -8.13 8.61 -15.31
C VAL A 476 -7.82 8.19 -16.76
N ARG A 477 -7.31 9.11 -17.59
CA ARG A 477 -6.99 8.86 -19.00
C ARG A 477 -6.07 7.65 -19.21
N VAL A 478 -5.18 7.37 -18.26
CA VAL A 478 -4.29 6.20 -18.32
C VAL A 478 -5.06 4.88 -18.35
N LEU A 479 -6.14 4.78 -17.56
CA LEU A 479 -7.00 3.59 -17.51
C LEU A 479 -7.79 3.39 -18.82
N ILE A 480 -8.02 4.48 -19.56
CA ILE A 480 -8.79 4.49 -20.81
C ILE A 480 -7.90 4.16 -22.02
N ASN A 481 -6.71 4.77 -22.12
CA ASN A 481 -5.93 4.78 -23.37
C ASN A 481 -4.83 3.72 -23.47
N GLU A 482 -4.16 3.39 -22.36
CA GLU A 482 -2.84 2.75 -22.45
C GLU A 482 -2.83 1.25 -22.14
N GLY A 483 -3.98 0.67 -21.78
CA GLY A 483 -4.11 -0.76 -21.57
C GLY A 483 -3.94 -1.64 -22.81
N MET A 484 -3.71 -1.07 -24.00
CA MET A 484 -3.64 -1.81 -25.27
C MET A 484 -2.27 -1.81 -25.97
N LYS A 485 -1.35 -0.90 -25.64
CA LYS A 485 -0.11 -0.76 -26.45
C LYS A 485 0.88 -1.93 -26.30
N LEU A 486 0.73 -2.80 -25.29
CA LEU A 486 1.60 -3.96 -25.13
C LEU A 486 1.24 -5.15 -26.05
N SER A 487 0.08 -5.12 -26.73
CA SER A 487 -0.43 -6.27 -27.49
C SER A 487 -0.21 -6.19 -29.00
N SER A 488 0.41 -5.12 -29.53
CA SER A 488 0.48 -4.91 -30.99
C SER A 488 1.76 -5.39 -31.67
N LEU A 489 2.69 -6.03 -30.95
CA LEU A 489 3.96 -6.50 -31.52
C LEU A 489 4.14 -8.02 -31.36
N GLY A 490 3.19 -8.80 -31.87
CA GLY A 490 3.30 -10.25 -31.90
C GLY A 490 2.10 -10.97 -32.51
N ASN A 491 2.20 -11.30 -33.80
CA ASN A 491 1.47 -12.34 -34.52
C ASN A 491 -0.08 -12.35 -34.43
N ALA A 492 -0.71 -11.96 -35.55
CA ALA A 492 -2.14 -11.95 -35.82
C ALA A 492 -2.89 -13.30 -35.67
N GLN A 493 -2.21 -14.40 -35.33
CA GLN A 493 -2.82 -15.72 -35.10
C GLN A 493 -3.17 -16.02 -33.62
N GLN A 494 -2.70 -15.23 -32.65
CA GLN A 494 -3.08 -15.41 -31.24
C GLN A 494 -4.32 -14.63 -30.79
N ASN A 495 -4.82 -13.69 -31.60
CA ASN A 495 -6.00 -12.84 -31.29
C ASN A 495 -7.32 -13.58 -31.07
N ARG A 496 -7.42 -14.88 -31.39
CA ARG A 496 -8.64 -15.66 -31.12
C ARG A 496 -8.63 -16.40 -29.77
N ARG A 497 -7.49 -16.50 -29.08
CA ARG A 497 -7.37 -17.16 -27.77
C ARG A 497 -7.22 -16.20 -26.59
N THR A 498 -7.01 -14.91 -26.85
CA THR A 498 -6.94 -13.83 -25.84
C THR A 498 -8.26 -13.11 -25.63
N LYS A 499 -9.41 -13.73 -25.97
CA LYS A 499 -10.74 -13.19 -25.62
C LYS A 499 -11.08 -13.38 -24.13
N ASP A 500 -10.31 -14.22 -23.42
CA ASP A 500 -10.55 -14.62 -22.02
C ASP A 500 -9.47 -14.13 -21.03
N ASN A 501 -8.53 -13.27 -21.45
CA ASN A 501 -7.52 -12.70 -20.52
C ASN A 501 -7.89 -11.28 -20.04
N GLU A 502 -9.17 -11.02 -19.79
CA GLU A 502 -9.56 -9.91 -18.91
C GLU A 502 -9.35 -10.39 -17.47
N THR A 503 -8.29 -9.95 -16.81
CA THR A 503 -8.07 -10.30 -15.39
C THR A 503 -9.18 -9.68 -14.54
N ASP A 504 -9.63 -10.36 -13.49
CA ASP A 504 -10.66 -9.86 -12.56
C ASP A 504 -10.34 -8.43 -12.05
N GLU A 505 -9.06 -8.12 -11.85
CA GLU A 505 -8.58 -6.78 -11.51
C GLU A 505 -8.94 -5.72 -12.56
N THR A 506 -8.83 -6.06 -13.86
CA THR A 506 -9.22 -5.14 -14.93
C THR A 506 -10.73 -4.96 -15.01
N LEU A 507 -11.51 -5.97 -14.66
CA LEU A 507 -12.98 -5.89 -14.59
C LEU A 507 -13.43 -5.01 -13.41
N GLU A 508 -12.82 -5.16 -12.24
CA GLU A 508 -13.08 -4.31 -11.08
C GLU A 508 -12.73 -2.84 -11.37
N GLU A 509 -11.61 -2.60 -12.05
CA GLU A 509 -11.18 -1.26 -12.48
C GLU A 509 -12.14 -0.63 -13.48
N GLN A 510 -12.60 -1.39 -14.48
CA GLN A 510 -13.63 -0.91 -15.39
C GLN A 510 -14.97 -0.72 -14.66
N GLY A 511 -15.25 -1.51 -13.62
CA GLY A 511 -16.39 -1.32 -12.71
C GLY A 511 -16.29 -0.07 -11.83
N TRP A 512 -15.10 0.34 -11.40
CA TRP A 512 -14.87 1.62 -10.74
C TRP A 512 -15.02 2.78 -11.72
N LEU A 513 -14.46 2.66 -12.92
CA LEU A 513 -14.60 3.67 -13.96
C LEU A 513 -16.07 3.84 -14.36
N ALA A 514 -16.82 2.74 -14.50
CA ALA A 514 -18.26 2.72 -14.70
C ALA A 514 -19.03 3.49 -13.61
N ARG A 515 -18.65 3.32 -12.34
CA ARG A 515 -19.24 4.04 -11.20
C ARG A 515 -18.87 5.53 -11.17
N LEU A 516 -17.64 5.88 -11.54
CA LEU A 516 -17.22 7.28 -11.66
C LEU A 516 -17.96 7.98 -12.82
N VAL A 517 -18.11 7.29 -13.95
CA VAL A 517 -18.87 7.77 -15.10
C VAL A 517 -20.35 7.93 -14.76
N HIS A 518 -20.90 7.07 -13.88
CA HIS A 518 -22.26 7.26 -13.35
C HIS A 518 -22.41 8.61 -12.62
N LEU A 519 -21.37 9.11 -11.96
CA LEU A 519 -21.40 10.39 -11.25
C LEU A 519 -21.19 11.60 -12.17
N LEU A 520 -20.58 11.44 -13.35
CA LEU A 520 -20.11 12.56 -14.18
C LEU A 520 -20.66 12.47 -15.62
N LEU A 521 -21.81 13.10 -15.85
CA LEU A 521 -22.55 12.97 -17.11
C LEU A 521 -22.06 13.86 -18.26
N GLN A 522 -21.38 15.00 -17.99
CA GLN A 522 -21.34 16.06 -19.01
C GLN A 522 -20.06 16.19 -19.85
N ILE A 523 -18.89 15.67 -19.47
CA ILE A 523 -17.63 16.04 -20.17
C ILE A 523 -16.81 14.85 -20.71
N LEU A 524 -17.22 13.61 -20.49
CA LEU A 524 -16.51 12.44 -21.01
C LEU A 524 -16.73 12.14 -22.51
N ARG A 525 -17.33 13.08 -23.25
CA ARG A 525 -17.72 12.97 -24.67
C ARG A 525 -16.55 12.73 -25.63
N LYS A 526 -15.31 13.13 -25.32
CA LYS A 526 -14.18 12.97 -26.27
C LYS A 526 -13.22 11.84 -25.86
N ASN A 527 -12.96 11.69 -24.57
CA ASN A 527 -11.85 10.84 -24.12
C ASN A 527 -12.24 9.37 -23.95
N LEU A 528 -13.53 9.03 -23.77
CA LEU A 528 -13.96 7.62 -23.60
C LEU A 528 -14.06 6.84 -24.92
N PHE A 529 -14.13 7.51 -26.06
CA PHE A 529 -14.22 6.84 -27.37
C PHE A 529 -12.89 6.22 -27.84
N GLU A 530 -11.77 6.51 -27.14
CA GLU A 530 -10.42 6.03 -27.47
C GLU A 530 -10.17 4.57 -27.02
N GLY A 531 -10.95 4.02 -26.08
CA GLY A 531 -10.72 2.67 -25.53
C GLY A 531 -11.39 1.53 -26.31
N ALA A 532 -10.76 0.97 -27.35
CA ALA A 532 -11.36 -0.02 -28.27
C ALA A 532 -12.27 -1.11 -27.63
N GLU A 533 -11.71 -2.13 -26.96
CA GLU A 533 -12.50 -3.25 -26.43
C GLU A 533 -13.14 -2.94 -25.06
N ARG A 534 -12.50 -2.07 -24.26
CA ARG A 534 -12.97 -1.66 -22.92
C ARG A 534 -14.22 -0.78 -22.93
N ILE A 535 -14.63 -0.28 -24.10
CA ILE A 535 -15.93 0.38 -24.33
C ILE A 535 -17.11 -0.50 -23.88
N LYS A 536 -16.96 -1.84 -23.89
CA LYS A 536 -18.00 -2.79 -23.45
C LYS A 536 -18.50 -2.50 -22.02
N TYR A 537 -17.60 -2.16 -21.10
CA TYR A 537 -17.92 -1.97 -19.68
C TYR A 537 -18.29 -0.53 -19.32
N THR A 538 -17.74 0.43 -20.06
CA THR A 538 -17.91 1.87 -19.79
C THR A 538 -19.14 2.46 -20.47
N SER A 539 -19.61 1.85 -21.56
CA SER A 539 -20.78 2.32 -22.32
C SER A 539 -22.13 2.09 -21.63
N PRO A 540 -22.43 0.95 -20.99
CA PRO A 540 -23.71 0.76 -20.30
C PRO A 540 -24.01 1.80 -19.21
N PRO A 541 -23.04 2.18 -18.33
CA PRO A 541 -23.22 3.28 -17.39
C PRO A 541 -23.48 4.63 -18.08
N LEU A 542 -22.79 4.94 -19.18
CA LEU A 542 -23.03 6.15 -19.95
C LEU A 542 -24.44 6.19 -20.53
N ILE A 543 -24.88 5.09 -21.15
CA ILE A 543 -26.21 4.99 -21.78
C ILE A 543 -27.29 5.12 -20.72
N THR A 544 -27.18 4.40 -19.60
CA THR A 544 -28.16 4.45 -18.51
C THR A 544 -28.23 5.84 -17.86
N GLN A 545 -27.10 6.51 -17.69
CA GLN A 545 -27.10 7.89 -17.21
C GLN A 545 -27.64 8.90 -18.22
N ALA A 546 -27.29 8.75 -19.50
CA ALA A 546 -27.83 9.60 -20.56
C ALA A 546 -29.37 9.46 -20.65
N ILE A 547 -29.88 8.24 -20.49
CA ILE A 547 -31.32 7.96 -20.40
C ILE A 547 -31.95 8.63 -19.16
N ARG A 548 -31.28 8.57 -18.00
CA ARG A 548 -31.75 9.27 -16.79
C ARG A 548 -31.76 10.78 -16.98
N LEU A 549 -30.74 11.33 -17.63
CA LEU A 549 -30.66 12.76 -17.96
C LEU A 549 -31.79 13.17 -18.91
N ALA A 550 -32.07 12.36 -19.94
CA ALA A 550 -33.20 12.60 -20.85
C ALA A 550 -34.54 12.63 -20.10
N ARG A 551 -34.78 11.68 -19.19
CA ARG A 551 -35.98 11.70 -18.32
C ARG A 551 -36.03 12.91 -17.38
N LYS A 552 -34.89 13.35 -16.85
CA LYS A 552 -34.81 14.57 -16.02
C LYS A 552 -35.16 15.82 -16.82
N TYR A 553 -34.66 15.97 -18.05
CA TYR A 553 -35.06 17.08 -18.91
C TYR A 553 -36.56 17.07 -19.18
N LYS A 554 -37.17 15.89 -19.39
CA LYS A 554 -38.63 15.78 -19.50
C LYS A 554 -39.36 16.25 -18.24
N SER A 555 -38.88 15.89 -17.05
CA SER A 555 -39.49 16.38 -15.80
C SER A 555 -39.35 17.90 -15.58
N GLN A 556 -38.44 18.55 -16.31
CA GLN A 556 -38.18 19.98 -16.25
C GLN A 556 -38.84 20.77 -17.39
N GLU A 557 -39.79 20.17 -18.11
CA GLU A 557 -40.52 20.77 -19.24
C GLU A 557 -41.10 22.15 -18.93
N ASN A 558 -41.55 22.39 -17.68
CA ASN A 558 -42.15 23.66 -17.26
C ASN A 558 -41.12 24.78 -16.96
N LEU A 559 -39.84 24.46 -16.84
CA LEU A 559 -38.80 25.39 -16.36
C LEU A 559 -37.83 25.85 -17.46
N ASP A 560 -37.64 25.05 -18.51
CA ASP A 560 -36.62 25.29 -19.53
C ASP A 560 -37.22 25.15 -20.93
N ASN A 561 -37.31 26.24 -21.69
CA ASN A 561 -37.88 26.25 -23.04
C ASN A 561 -37.01 25.50 -24.07
N ASP A 562 -35.71 25.30 -23.79
CA ASP A 562 -34.77 24.62 -24.69
C ASP A 562 -34.64 23.11 -24.40
N TRP A 563 -35.51 22.55 -23.55
CA TRP A 563 -35.45 21.15 -23.14
C TRP A 563 -35.48 20.18 -24.34
N ASN A 564 -36.26 20.51 -25.37
CA ASN A 564 -36.38 19.70 -26.59
C ASN A 564 -35.05 19.57 -27.35
N GLN A 565 -34.33 20.67 -27.50
CA GLN A 565 -33.02 20.66 -28.19
C GLN A 565 -31.97 19.91 -27.36
N LYS A 566 -31.98 20.12 -26.04
CA LYS A 566 -31.08 19.42 -25.10
C LYS A 566 -31.35 17.91 -25.10
N ALA A 567 -32.62 17.49 -25.02
CA ALA A 567 -33.01 16.08 -25.08
C ALA A 567 -32.63 15.45 -26.43
N SER A 568 -32.92 16.11 -27.56
CA SER A 568 -32.52 15.64 -28.89
C SER A 568 -31.00 15.46 -29.01
N SER A 569 -30.21 16.38 -28.46
CA SER A 569 -28.74 16.25 -28.43
C SER A 569 -28.27 15.04 -27.61
N VAL A 570 -28.96 14.73 -26.50
CA VAL A 570 -28.68 13.54 -25.68
C VAL A 570 -29.05 12.26 -26.43
N TYR A 571 -30.18 12.20 -27.13
CA TYR A 571 -30.53 11.02 -27.94
C TYR A 571 -29.56 10.80 -29.11
N LYS A 572 -29.13 11.87 -29.79
CA LYS A 572 -28.04 11.78 -30.80
C LYS A 572 -26.74 11.26 -30.19
N PHE A 573 -26.44 11.64 -28.95
CA PHE A 573 -25.27 11.13 -28.23
C PHE A 573 -25.43 9.65 -27.84
N ILE A 574 -26.61 9.23 -27.35
CA ILE A 574 -26.92 7.81 -27.07
C ILE A 574 -26.73 6.98 -28.34
N HIS A 575 -27.27 7.45 -29.47
CA HIS A 575 -27.11 6.83 -30.77
C HIS A 575 -25.64 6.64 -31.14
N GLN A 576 -24.83 7.71 -31.05
CA GLN A 576 -23.39 7.66 -31.33
C GLN A 576 -22.65 6.63 -30.44
N ILE A 577 -23.00 6.54 -29.16
CA ILE A 577 -22.39 5.55 -28.25
C ILE A 577 -22.75 4.13 -28.69
N ILE A 578 -24.03 3.86 -28.96
CA ILE A 578 -24.47 2.50 -29.31
C ILE A 578 -23.92 2.10 -30.69
N SER A 579 -23.92 3.00 -31.69
CA SER A 579 -23.31 2.74 -33.00
C SER A 579 -21.80 2.49 -32.89
N ASN A 580 -21.09 3.26 -32.05
CA ASN A 580 -19.67 3.01 -31.79
C ASN A 580 -19.45 1.66 -31.11
N LEU A 581 -20.30 1.27 -30.16
CA LEU A 581 -20.24 -0.04 -29.51
C LEU A 581 -20.48 -1.17 -30.52
N TYR A 582 -21.43 -0.99 -31.44
CA TYR A 582 -21.69 -1.94 -32.52
C TYR A 582 -20.49 -2.10 -33.45
N SER A 583 -19.89 -0.99 -33.91
CA SER A 583 -18.74 -1.01 -34.82
C SER A 583 -17.47 -1.62 -34.21
N LYS A 584 -17.25 -1.47 -32.89
CA LYS A 584 -15.99 -1.85 -32.24
C LYS A 584 -16.02 -3.17 -31.49
N VAL A 585 -17.13 -3.52 -30.83
CA VAL A 585 -17.19 -4.63 -29.86
C VAL A 585 -17.97 -5.84 -30.40
N THR A 586 -18.67 -5.72 -31.53
CA THR A 586 -19.42 -6.83 -32.18
C THR A 586 -20.42 -7.56 -31.27
N ASN A 587 -20.85 -6.97 -30.16
CA ASN A 587 -21.89 -7.54 -29.30
C ASN A 587 -23.27 -7.03 -29.72
N ALA A 588 -23.86 -7.71 -30.70
CA ALA A 588 -25.14 -7.36 -31.29
C ALA A 588 -26.31 -7.41 -30.31
N GLU A 589 -26.33 -8.38 -29.38
CA GLU A 589 -27.45 -8.59 -28.46
C GLU A 589 -27.62 -7.42 -27.49
N LEU A 590 -26.51 -6.95 -26.89
CA LEU A 590 -26.53 -5.79 -26.00
C LEU A 590 -26.91 -4.50 -26.75
N CYS A 591 -26.42 -4.31 -27.97
CA CYS A 591 -26.79 -3.16 -28.80
C CYS A 591 -28.30 -3.09 -29.04
N ILE A 592 -28.92 -4.22 -29.41
CA ILE A 592 -30.38 -4.29 -29.66
C ILE A 592 -31.14 -3.92 -28.40
N ARG A 593 -30.76 -4.47 -27.24
CA ARG A 593 -31.38 -4.12 -25.95
C ARG A 593 -31.27 -2.61 -25.66
N TYR A 594 -30.11 -2.00 -25.89
CA TYR A 594 -29.94 -0.56 -25.67
C TYR A 594 -30.73 0.31 -26.65
N PHE A 595 -30.75 -0.05 -27.94
CA PHE A 595 -31.56 0.67 -28.93
C PHE A 595 -33.05 0.60 -28.60
N VAL A 596 -33.54 -0.57 -28.22
CA VAL A 596 -34.95 -0.78 -27.86
C VAL A 596 -35.32 0.00 -26.58
N ILE A 597 -34.46 -0.02 -25.55
CA ILE A 597 -34.70 0.78 -24.32
C ILE A 597 -34.63 2.29 -24.62
N ALA A 598 -33.67 2.73 -25.44
CA ALA A 598 -33.56 4.13 -25.84
C ALA A 598 -34.80 4.58 -26.65
N GLY A 599 -35.28 3.73 -27.56
CA GLY A 599 -36.52 3.93 -28.32
C GLY A 599 -37.74 4.04 -27.41
N GLN A 600 -37.88 3.17 -26.41
CA GLN A 600 -38.96 3.24 -25.43
C GLN A 600 -38.96 4.56 -24.64
N VAL A 601 -37.77 5.02 -24.24
CA VAL A 601 -37.64 6.28 -23.49
C VAL A 601 -37.89 7.49 -24.39
N ALA A 602 -37.51 7.43 -25.67
CA ALA A 602 -37.82 8.45 -26.65
C ALA A 602 -39.33 8.56 -26.91
N ASP A 603 -40.02 7.43 -27.07
CA ASP A 603 -41.50 7.36 -27.17
C ASP A 603 -42.16 7.95 -25.91
N GLN A 604 -41.69 7.57 -24.72
CA GLN A 604 -42.15 8.18 -23.47
C GLN A 604 -41.95 9.69 -23.44
N CYS A 605 -40.94 10.24 -24.11
CA CYS A 605 -40.68 11.68 -24.18
C CYS A 605 -41.35 12.38 -25.37
N ALA A 606 -42.25 11.69 -26.09
CA ALA A 606 -42.97 12.17 -27.26
C ALA A 606 -42.10 12.50 -28.50
N PHE A 607 -40.90 11.93 -28.61
CA PHE A 607 -40.05 12.03 -29.80
C PHE A 607 -40.26 10.84 -30.73
N GLU A 608 -41.27 10.91 -31.61
CA GLU A 608 -41.64 9.80 -32.51
C GLU A 608 -40.52 9.45 -33.52
N GLU A 609 -39.98 10.44 -34.25
CA GLU A 609 -38.98 10.21 -35.30
C GLU A 609 -37.71 9.51 -34.76
N ILE A 610 -37.22 9.99 -33.62
CA ILE A 610 -36.03 9.44 -32.95
C ILE A 610 -36.32 8.01 -32.46
N ALA A 611 -37.52 7.76 -31.92
CA ALA A 611 -37.91 6.43 -31.47
C ALA A 611 -37.96 5.44 -32.66
N TYR A 612 -38.57 5.85 -33.78
CA TYR A 612 -38.66 5.04 -34.99
C TYR A 612 -37.27 4.68 -35.53
N ASP A 613 -36.35 5.64 -35.60
CA ASP A 613 -34.97 5.41 -36.03
C ASP A 613 -34.24 4.38 -35.16
N PHE A 614 -34.43 4.43 -33.84
CA PHE A 614 -33.83 3.45 -32.94
C PHE A 614 -34.39 2.03 -33.14
N PHE A 615 -35.70 1.88 -33.36
CA PHE A 615 -36.28 0.58 -33.69
C PHE A 615 -35.85 0.07 -35.07
N ALA A 616 -35.78 0.95 -36.06
CA ALA A 616 -35.28 0.61 -37.39
C ALA A 616 -33.85 0.07 -37.33
N GLN A 617 -32.97 0.73 -36.55
CA GLN A 617 -31.60 0.25 -36.35
C GLN A 617 -31.51 -1.05 -35.54
N ALA A 618 -32.39 -1.25 -34.56
CA ALA A 618 -32.48 -2.53 -33.86
C ALA A 618 -32.83 -3.68 -34.83
N PHE A 619 -33.75 -3.45 -35.77
CA PHE A 619 -34.08 -4.43 -36.81
C PHE A 619 -32.96 -4.67 -37.81
N THR A 620 -32.22 -3.63 -38.24
CA THR A 620 -31.06 -3.84 -39.14
C THR A 620 -29.97 -4.67 -38.47
N ILE A 621 -29.68 -4.40 -37.19
CA ILE A 621 -28.69 -5.18 -36.43
C ILE A 621 -29.15 -6.63 -36.27
N TYR A 622 -30.45 -6.84 -36.04
CA TYR A 622 -31.04 -8.18 -35.99
C TYR A 622 -30.83 -8.96 -37.30
N GLU A 623 -31.00 -8.32 -38.45
CA GLU A 623 -30.83 -8.97 -39.76
C GLU A 623 -29.36 -9.26 -40.10
N GLU A 624 -28.45 -8.32 -39.80
CA GLU A 624 -27.07 -8.40 -40.26
C GLU A 624 -26.18 -9.27 -39.36
N SER A 625 -26.42 -9.29 -38.05
CA SER A 625 -25.41 -9.74 -37.08
C SER A 625 -25.84 -10.85 -36.12
N LEU A 626 -27.14 -11.10 -35.94
CA LEU A 626 -27.63 -12.18 -35.07
C LEU A 626 -27.81 -13.47 -35.86
N SER A 627 -26.91 -14.43 -35.67
CA SER A 627 -27.01 -15.78 -36.28
C SER A 627 -27.54 -16.86 -35.33
N GLU A 628 -27.46 -16.64 -34.01
CA GLU A 628 -27.83 -17.65 -33.03
C GLU A 628 -29.35 -17.69 -32.79
N SER A 629 -29.96 -18.87 -32.99
CA SER A 629 -31.43 -19.04 -32.90
C SER A 629 -32.02 -18.64 -31.54
N ARG A 630 -31.31 -18.87 -30.42
CA ARG A 630 -31.80 -18.50 -29.08
C ARG A 630 -31.77 -16.98 -28.88
N ALA A 631 -30.69 -16.33 -29.28
CA ALA A 631 -30.54 -14.88 -29.21
C ALA A 631 -31.52 -14.17 -30.14
N GLN A 632 -31.78 -14.72 -31.34
CA GLN A 632 -32.80 -14.22 -32.26
C GLN A 632 -34.21 -14.25 -31.62
N TYR A 633 -34.59 -15.37 -31.01
CA TYR A 633 -35.87 -15.47 -30.30
C TYR A 633 -35.97 -14.44 -29.16
N GLN A 634 -34.94 -14.32 -28.32
CA GLN A 634 -34.91 -13.35 -27.22
C GLN A 634 -34.99 -11.91 -27.72
N ALA A 635 -34.27 -11.56 -28.78
CA ALA A 635 -34.30 -10.23 -29.38
C ALA A 635 -35.70 -9.88 -29.91
N VAL A 636 -36.37 -10.80 -30.63
CA VAL A 636 -37.73 -10.58 -31.14
C VAL A 636 -38.73 -10.41 -30.00
N VAL A 637 -38.63 -11.23 -28.94
CA VAL A 637 -39.51 -11.10 -27.76
C VAL A 637 -39.30 -9.77 -27.04
N ILE A 638 -38.06 -9.30 -26.90
CA ILE A 638 -37.74 -8.00 -26.28
C ILE A 638 -38.30 -6.85 -27.14
N ILE A 639 -38.10 -6.90 -28.45
CA ILE A 639 -38.63 -5.89 -29.38
C ILE A 639 -40.16 -5.87 -29.31
N ALA A 640 -40.82 -7.03 -29.40
CA ALA A 640 -42.28 -7.14 -29.30
C ALA A 640 -42.80 -6.62 -27.95
N GLY A 641 -42.17 -7.02 -26.85
CA GLY A 641 -42.56 -6.57 -25.51
C GLY A 641 -42.44 -5.06 -25.34
N VAL A 642 -41.42 -4.44 -25.90
CA VAL A 642 -41.24 -2.98 -25.81
C VAL A 642 -42.14 -2.23 -26.78
N LEU A 643 -42.38 -2.73 -27.99
CA LEU A 643 -43.37 -2.17 -28.91
C LEU A 643 -44.77 -2.17 -28.29
N GLN A 644 -45.15 -3.24 -27.58
CA GLN A 644 -46.43 -3.28 -26.84
C GLN A 644 -46.52 -2.17 -25.76
N MET A 645 -45.38 -1.69 -25.24
CA MET A 645 -45.34 -0.60 -24.26
C MET A 645 -45.32 0.79 -24.89
N THR A 646 -45.16 0.91 -26.21
CA THR A 646 -45.13 2.20 -26.92
C THR A 646 -46.54 2.70 -27.23
N ARG A 647 -46.75 4.03 -27.23
CA ARG A 647 -48.10 4.64 -27.40
C ARG A 647 -48.12 5.86 -28.31
N ASN A 648 -46.97 6.47 -28.60
CA ASN A 648 -46.90 7.76 -29.32
C ASN A 648 -46.55 7.60 -30.81
N PHE A 649 -46.58 6.38 -31.35
CA PHE A 649 -46.38 6.15 -32.78
C PHE A 649 -47.65 6.47 -33.58
N SER A 650 -47.47 7.04 -34.75
CA SER A 650 -48.52 7.07 -35.78
C SER A 650 -48.93 5.65 -36.19
N SER A 651 -50.20 5.50 -36.57
CA SER A 651 -50.76 4.20 -36.99
C SER A 651 -49.97 3.53 -38.12
N GLU A 652 -49.43 4.33 -39.05
CA GLU A 652 -48.66 3.82 -40.20
C GLU A 652 -47.27 3.32 -39.77
N ASN A 653 -46.53 4.13 -38.99
CA ASN A 653 -45.23 3.73 -38.47
C ASN A 653 -45.33 2.51 -37.56
N TYR A 654 -46.36 2.46 -36.71
CA TYR A 654 -46.61 1.32 -35.85
C TYR A 654 -46.93 0.05 -36.67
N ASP A 655 -47.80 0.13 -37.69
CA ASP A 655 -48.13 -1.05 -38.53
C ASP A 655 -46.89 -1.59 -39.26
N THR A 656 -46.01 -0.72 -39.76
CA THR A 656 -44.76 -1.17 -40.41
C THR A 656 -43.80 -1.90 -39.46
N LEU A 657 -43.70 -1.47 -38.19
CA LEU A 657 -42.83 -2.10 -37.21
C LEU A 657 -43.39 -3.44 -36.72
N ILE A 658 -44.69 -3.52 -36.42
CA ILE A 658 -45.32 -4.76 -35.93
C ILE A 658 -45.36 -5.84 -37.02
N THR A 659 -45.61 -5.47 -38.28
CA THR A 659 -45.58 -6.42 -39.41
C THR A 659 -44.18 -6.98 -39.63
N LYS A 660 -43.13 -6.14 -39.54
CA LYS A 660 -41.73 -6.60 -39.56
C LYS A 660 -41.42 -7.51 -38.38
N CYS A 661 -41.81 -7.14 -37.16
CA CYS A 661 -41.61 -7.96 -35.96
C CYS A 661 -42.25 -9.35 -36.10
N ALA A 662 -43.50 -9.39 -36.56
CA ALA A 662 -44.23 -10.64 -36.82
C ALA A 662 -43.59 -11.48 -37.93
N LEU A 663 -43.09 -10.83 -38.98
CA LEU A 663 -42.35 -11.50 -40.05
C LEU A 663 -41.10 -12.18 -39.52
N TYR A 664 -40.28 -11.49 -38.72
CA TYR A 664 -39.08 -12.08 -38.12
C TYR A 664 -39.40 -13.21 -37.14
N GLY A 665 -40.46 -13.07 -36.33
CA GLY A 665 -40.96 -14.17 -35.49
C GLY A 665 -41.32 -15.41 -36.30
N SER A 666 -41.93 -15.24 -37.48
CA SER A 666 -42.27 -16.37 -38.37
C SER A 666 -41.08 -16.95 -39.15
N LYS A 667 -39.96 -16.22 -39.25
CA LYS A 667 -38.72 -16.62 -39.94
C LYS A 667 -37.69 -17.30 -39.03
N LEU A 668 -37.96 -17.44 -37.73
CA LEU A 668 -37.10 -18.20 -36.81
C LEU A 668 -36.91 -19.63 -37.31
N LEU A 669 -35.90 -20.38 -36.85
CA LEU A 669 -35.66 -21.75 -37.34
C LEU A 669 -36.46 -22.82 -36.59
N LYS A 670 -36.55 -22.68 -35.26
CA LYS A 670 -37.20 -23.67 -34.39
C LYS A 670 -38.71 -23.47 -34.37
N LYS A 671 -39.48 -24.53 -34.66
CA LYS A 671 -40.95 -24.50 -34.70
C LYS A 671 -41.59 -24.06 -33.37
N PRO A 672 -41.15 -24.54 -32.19
CA PRO A 672 -41.71 -24.06 -30.92
C PRO A 672 -41.48 -22.56 -30.70
N ASP A 673 -40.28 -22.07 -30.99
CA ASP A 673 -39.92 -20.66 -30.83
C ASP A 673 -40.66 -19.77 -31.86
N GLN A 674 -40.85 -20.26 -33.10
CA GLN A 674 -41.71 -19.61 -34.10
C GLN A 674 -43.16 -19.49 -33.59
N THR A 675 -43.74 -20.58 -33.10
CA THR A 675 -45.12 -20.60 -32.59
C THR A 675 -45.28 -19.60 -31.44
N ARG A 676 -44.33 -19.62 -30.49
CA ARG A 676 -44.30 -18.68 -29.36
C ARG A 676 -44.20 -17.23 -29.83
N ALA A 677 -43.24 -16.92 -30.69
CA ALA A 677 -43.08 -15.56 -31.22
C ALA A 677 -44.31 -15.06 -31.99
N VAL A 678 -44.97 -15.92 -32.77
CA VAL A 678 -46.14 -15.55 -33.58
C VAL A 678 -47.39 -15.32 -32.72
N TYR A 679 -47.65 -16.16 -31.72
CA TYR A 679 -48.76 -15.86 -30.80
C TYR A 679 -48.41 -14.68 -29.89
N PHE A 680 -47.15 -14.43 -29.54
CA PHE A 680 -46.77 -13.21 -28.81
C PHE A 680 -47.00 -11.96 -29.66
N ALA A 681 -46.67 -12.01 -30.95
CA ALA A 681 -46.96 -10.94 -31.90
C ALA A 681 -48.46 -10.63 -32.02
N SER A 682 -49.35 -11.58 -31.70
CA SER A 682 -50.79 -11.32 -31.68
C SER A 682 -51.18 -10.15 -30.75
N HIS A 683 -50.42 -9.92 -29.67
CA HIS A 683 -50.66 -8.84 -28.70
C HIS A 683 -50.28 -7.46 -29.26
N LEU A 684 -49.51 -7.40 -30.34
CA LEU A 684 -49.11 -6.13 -30.96
C LEU A 684 -50.27 -5.47 -31.72
N TRP A 685 -51.17 -6.28 -32.30
CA TRP A 685 -52.38 -5.82 -32.99
C TRP A 685 -53.57 -5.61 -32.05
N TRP A 686 -53.45 -6.07 -30.80
CA TRP A 686 -54.48 -5.92 -29.78
C TRP A 686 -53.86 -5.34 -28.51
N VAL A 687 -53.67 -4.03 -28.54
CA VAL A 687 -53.04 -3.32 -27.44
C VAL A 687 -54.01 -3.26 -26.26
N THR A 688 -53.59 -3.73 -25.09
CA THR A 688 -54.39 -3.68 -23.87
C THR A 688 -54.00 -2.51 -22.98
N ASN A 689 -54.98 -2.05 -22.18
CA ASN A 689 -54.77 -1.03 -21.15
C ASN A 689 -53.66 -1.46 -20.18
N ILE A 690 -52.72 -0.56 -19.94
CA ILE A 690 -51.70 -0.76 -18.90
C ILE A 690 -52.12 0.07 -17.68
N PRO A 691 -52.72 -0.54 -16.64
CA PRO A 691 -53.21 0.22 -15.47
C PRO A 691 -52.09 0.98 -14.73
N ALA A 692 -50.84 0.50 -14.82
CA ALA A 692 -49.67 1.17 -14.25
C ALA A 692 -49.31 2.52 -14.92
N LYS A 693 -49.90 2.86 -16.07
CA LYS A 693 -49.70 4.14 -16.77
C LYS A 693 -50.86 5.14 -16.61
N GLY A 694 -51.92 4.77 -15.88
CA GLY A 694 -53.07 5.65 -15.66
C GLY A 694 -54.05 5.73 -16.84
N GLU A 695 -53.97 4.80 -17.79
CA GLU A 695 -54.91 4.68 -18.92
C GLU A 695 -56.25 4.12 -18.39
N GLN A 696 -57.32 4.94 -18.38
CA GLN A 696 -58.65 4.56 -17.88
C GLN A 696 -59.67 4.25 -19.01
N ASP A 697 -59.40 4.64 -20.26
CA ASP A 697 -60.34 4.53 -21.37
C ASP A 697 -59.73 3.81 -22.59
N ASP A 698 -60.40 2.76 -23.08
CA ASP A 698 -60.04 1.94 -24.28
C ASP A 698 -60.14 2.68 -25.63
N LYS A 699 -60.63 3.93 -25.64
CA LYS A 699 -61.14 4.58 -26.87
C LYS A 699 -60.09 4.96 -27.92
N ASN A 700 -58.80 4.92 -27.59
CA ASN A 700 -57.70 5.32 -28.49
C ASN A 700 -56.66 4.20 -28.69
N LEU A 701 -56.98 2.96 -28.34
CA LEU A 701 -56.05 1.84 -28.48
C LEU A 701 -56.13 1.19 -29.88
N TYR A 702 -54.98 0.71 -30.35
CA TYR A 702 -54.87 0.02 -31.63
C TYR A 702 -55.47 -1.39 -31.53
N HIS A 703 -56.61 -1.59 -32.20
CA HIS A 703 -57.37 -2.84 -32.18
C HIS A 703 -57.66 -3.35 -33.60
N ASP A 704 -56.87 -4.32 -34.05
CA ASP A 704 -57.10 -5.06 -35.29
C ASP A 704 -57.44 -6.53 -34.99
N GLY A 705 -58.72 -6.80 -34.67
CA GLY A 705 -59.20 -8.13 -34.29
C GLY A 705 -59.05 -9.19 -35.39
N SER A 706 -59.09 -8.78 -36.67
CA SER A 706 -58.90 -9.71 -37.80
C SER A 706 -57.47 -10.23 -37.88
N ARG A 707 -56.47 -9.35 -37.78
CA ARG A 707 -55.05 -9.70 -37.84
C ARG A 707 -54.59 -10.48 -36.60
N SER A 708 -55.13 -10.17 -35.42
CA SER A 708 -54.85 -10.96 -34.21
C SER A 708 -55.29 -12.41 -34.38
N LEU A 709 -56.47 -12.63 -34.99
CA LEU A 709 -57.00 -13.96 -35.27
C LEU A 709 -56.20 -14.69 -36.36
N GLU A 710 -55.79 -14.00 -37.44
CA GLU A 710 -54.89 -14.57 -38.45
C GLU A 710 -53.59 -15.09 -37.84
N CYS A 711 -53.03 -14.36 -36.86
CA CYS A 711 -51.78 -14.74 -36.22
C CYS A 711 -51.95 -15.89 -35.23
N LEU A 712 -53.06 -15.95 -34.50
CA LEU A 712 -53.40 -17.12 -33.69
C LEU A 712 -53.64 -18.36 -34.56
N GLN A 713 -54.31 -18.23 -35.71
CA GLN A 713 -54.48 -19.34 -36.66
C GLN A 713 -53.15 -19.78 -37.27
N LYS A 714 -52.25 -18.83 -37.57
CA LYS A 714 -50.90 -19.13 -38.05
C LYS A 714 -50.07 -19.83 -36.96
N ALA A 715 -50.17 -19.41 -35.70
CA ALA A 715 -49.54 -20.09 -34.56
C ALA A 715 -50.06 -21.52 -34.40
N LEU A 716 -51.37 -21.74 -34.55
CA LEU A 716 -51.97 -23.07 -34.51
C LEU A 716 -51.39 -24.01 -35.57
N LYS A 717 -51.32 -23.55 -36.83
CA LYS A 717 -50.71 -24.32 -37.93
C LYS A 717 -49.22 -24.65 -37.68
N LEU A 718 -48.49 -23.77 -36.99
CA LEU A 718 -47.09 -23.99 -36.64
C LEU A 718 -46.93 -24.98 -35.47
N ALA A 719 -47.87 -24.99 -34.52
CA ALA A 719 -47.95 -26.00 -33.46
C ALA A 719 -48.31 -27.38 -34.03
N ASP A 720 -49.23 -27.47 -35.00
CA ASP A 720 -49.55 -28.71 -35.74
C ASP A 720 -48.35 -29.25 -36.52
N ALA A 721 -47.49 -28.36 -37.04
CA ALA A 721 -46.30 -28.73 -37.78
C ALA A 721 -45.12 -29.19 -36.89
N CYS A 722 -45.31 -29.25 -35.57
CA CYS A 722 -44.30 -29.77 -34.64
C CYS A 722 -44.26 -31.31 -34.68
N ILE A 723 -43.06 -31.89 -34.80
CA ILE A 723 -42.87 -33.34 -34.92
C ILE A 723 -43.11 -34.05 -33.58
N ASP A 724 -42.71 -33.41 -32.47
CA ASP A 724 -42.90 -33.95 -31.13
C ASP A 724 -44.33 -33.63 -30.65
N PRO A 725 -45.18 -34.65 -30.46
CA PRO A 725 -46.55 -34.41 -30.08
C PRO A 725 -46.67 -33.84 -28.65
N LEU A 726 -45.68 -34.06 -27.76
CA LEU A 726 -45.72 -33.57 -26.38
C LEU A 726 -45.51 -32.04 -26.35
N ILE A 727 -44.53 -31.56 -27.11
CA ILE A 727 -44.29 -30.13 -27.26
C ILE A 727 -45.46 -29.48 -28.01
N SER A 728 -46.05 -30.18 -28.99
CA SER A 728 -47.23 -29.70 -29.73
C SER A 728 -48.43 -29.49 -28.79
N THR A 729 -48.72 -30.44 -27.89
CA THR A 729 -49.81 -30.29 -26.91
C THR A 729 -49.55 -29.19 -25.89
N GLU A 730 -48.31 -29.05 -25.41
CA GLU A 730 -47.91 -27.91 -24.57
C GLU A 730 -48.19 -26.57 -25.29
N LEU A 731 -47.79 -26.46 -26.56
CA LEU A 731 -48.04 -25.26 -27.37
C LEU A 731 -49.54 -25.01 -27.60
N PHE A 732 -50.35 -26.04 -27.80
CA PHE A 732 -51.81 -25.85 -27.91
C PHE A 732 -52.42 -25.32 -26.62
N ILE A 733 -51.95 -25.77 -25.46
CA ILE A 733 -52.38 -25.24 -24.16
C ILE A 733 -51.95 -23.78 -23.99
N GLU A 734 -50.71 -23.44 -24.36
CA GLU A 734 -50.24 -22.04 -24.37
C GLU A 734 -51.11 -21.15 -25.28
N ILE A 735 -51.42 -21.63 -26.49
CA ILE A 735 -52.28 -20.92 -27.45
C ILE A 735 -53.70 -20.80 -26.88
N LEU A 736 -54.26 -21.84 -26.27
CA LEU A 736 -55.58 -21.82 -25.63
C LEU A 736 -55.65 -20.73 -24.57
N ASN A 737 -54.63 -20.61 -23.72
CA ASN A 737 -54.54 -19.54 -22.73
C ASN A 737 -54.56 -18.15 -23.37
N ARG A 738 -53.99 -17.99 -24.57
CA ARG A 738 -54.07 -16.72 -25.32
C ARG A 738 -55.45 -16.47 -25.93
N TYR A 739 -56.12 -17.51 -26.44
CA TYR A 739 -57.51 -17.38 -26.88
C TYR A 739 -58.45 -16.99 -25.75
N ILE A 740 -58.27 -17.57 -24.56
CA ILE A 740 -59.02 -17.21 -23.35
C ILE A 740 -58.75 -15.73 -22.99
N TYR A 741 -57.48 -15.32 -22.99
CA TYR A 741 -57.12 -13.93 -22.72
C TYR A 741 -57.83 -12.92 -23.63
N TYR A 742 -57.86 -13.16 -24.94
CA TYR A 742 -58.55 -12.24 -25.86
C TYR A 742 -60.07 -12.32 -25.78
N TYR A 743 -60.61 -13.49 -25.41
CA TYR A 743 -62.03 -13.64 -25.14
C TYR A 743 -62.47 -12.82 -23.92
N ASP A 744 -61.66 -12.84 -22.85
CA ASP A 744 -61.88 -12.01 -21.65
C ASP A 744 -61.81 -10.51 -21.96
N HIS A 745 -60.93 -10.11 -22.89
CA HIS A 745 -60.81 -8.74 -23.37
C HIS A 745 -61.83 -8.35 -24.47
N GLN A 746 -62.89 -9.14 -24.67
CA GLN A 746 -63.99 -8.85 -25.59
C GLN A 746 -63.58 -8.60 -27.05
N ASN A 747 -62.59 -9.32 -27.57
CA ASN A 747 -62.25 -9.23 -28.99
C ASN A 747 -63.38 -9.81 -29.88
N GLU A 748 -64.07 -8.94 -30.65
CA GLU A 748 -65.24 -9.29 -31.45
C GLU A 748 -64.98 -10.38 -32.51
N SER A 749 -63.73 -10.56 -32.94
CA SER A 749 -63.36 -11.55 -33.96
C SER A 749 -63.23 -12.98 -33.42
N ILE A 750 -62.99 -13.14 -32.12
CA ILE A 750 -62.70 -14.46 -31.51
C ILE A 750 -64.01 -15.09 -31.04
N LEU A 751 -64.55 -15.96 -31.90
CA LEU A 751 -65.78 -16.68 -31.62
C LEU A 751 -65.54 -17.86 -30.66
N PRO A 752 -66.53 -18.20 -29.78
CA PRO A 752 -66.47 -19.37 -28.90
C PRO A 752 -66.23 -20.70 -29.62
N LYS A 753 -66.54 -20.75 -30.92
CA LYS A 753 -66.31 -21.91 -31.79
C LYS A 753 -64.83 -22.30 -31.88
N PHE A 754 -63.92 -21.32 -31.91
CA PHE A 754 -62.48 -21.58 -31.98
C PHE A 754 -61.92 -22.09 -30.65
N LEU A 755 -62.43 -21.59 -29.52
CA LEU A 755 -62.08 -22.07 -28.18
C LEU A 755 -62.51 -23.53 -27.99
N ASN A 756 -63.77 -23.85 -28.26
CA ASN A 756 -64.28 -25.20 -28.11
C ASN A 756 -63.57 -26.18 -29.05
N GLY A 757 -63.31 -25.78 -30.30
CA GLY A 757 -62.55 -26.60 -31.25
C GLY A 757 -61.12 -26.89 -30.78
N LEU A 758 -60.44 -25.92 -30.17
CA LEU A 758 -59.09 -26.13 -29.63
C LEU A 758 -59.09 -27.00 -28.37
N ILE A 759 -60.08 -26.85 -27.49
CA ILE A 759 -60.26 -27.70 -26.31
C ILE A 759 -60.49 -29.16 -26.72
N ASP A 760 -61.32 -29.39 -27.73
CA ASP A 760 -61.60 -30.73 -28.23
C ASP A 760 -60.36 -31.35 -28.90
N LEU A 761 -59.58 -30.55 -29.64
CA LEU A 761 -58.30 -30.98 -30.23
C LEU A 761 -57.27 -31.36 -29.16
N ILE A 762 -57.16 -30.57 -28.08
CA ILE A 762 -56.26 -30.86 -26.96
C ILE A 762 -56.68 -32.16 -26.26
N LYS A 763 -57.97 -32.36 -26.00
CA LYS A 763 -58.49 -33.59 -25.39
C LYS A 763 -58.17 -34.82 -26.24
N GLN A 764 -58.45 -34.75 -27.55
CA GLN A 764 -58.14 -35.85 -28.47
C GLN A 764 -56.64 -36.20 -28.48
N ASN A 765 -55.77 -35.19 -28.47
CA ASN A 765 -54.32 -35.42 -28.41
C ASN A 765 -53.89 -36.03 -27.07
N ILE A 766 -54.43 -35.57 -25.93
CA ILE A 766 -54.16 -36.15 -24.60
C ILE A 766 -54.66 -37.60 -24.52
N ASP A 767 -55.87 -37.88 -25.00
CA ASP A 767 -56.43 -39.23 -25.01
C ASP A 767 -55.58 -40.19 -25.88
N ASN A 768 -55.00 -39.68 -26.97
CA ASN A 768 -54.06 -40.43 -27.81
C ASN A 768 -52.72 -40.72 -27.10
N PHE A 769 -52.28 -39.89 -26.15
CA PHE A 769 -51.11 -40.15 -25.31
C PHE A 769 -51.36 -41.23 -24.26
N ASP A 770 -52.55 -41.22 -23.65
CA ASP A 770 -52.96 -42.22 -22.67
C ASP A 770 -53.12 -43.61 -23.32
N ALA A 771 -53.44 -43.67 -24.62
CA ALA A 771 -53.48 -44.91 -25.39
C ALA A 771 -52.10 -45.53 -25.71
N LEU A 772 -51.03 -44.71 -25.77
CA LEU A 772 -49.66 -45.15 -26.06
C LEU A 772 -48.85 -45.55 -24.81
N THR A 773 -49.34 -45.25 -23.60
CA THR A 773 -48.61 -45.41 -22.34
C THR A 773 -49.02 -46.64 -21.52
N PHE A 774 -49.74 -47.60 -22.11
CA PHE A 774 -50.07 -48.87 -21.46
C PHE A 774 -48.95 -49.93 -21.58
N GLU A 775 -47.76 -49.62 -21.07
CA GLU A 775 -46.85 -50.63 -20.49
C GLU A 775 -46.62 -50.31 -19.01
N PRO A 776 -47.11 -51.15 -18.07
CA PRO A 776 -47.00 -50.88 -16.66
C PRO A 776 -45.62 -51.34 -16.17
N ASN A 777 -44.56 -50.53 -16.35
CA ASN A 777 -43.35 -50.54 -15.49
C ASN A 777 -42.21 -49.55 -15.84
N SER A 778 -42.44 -48.44 -16.54
CA SER A 778 -41.40 -47.41 -16.73
C SER A 778 -41.92 -46.00 -16.46
N ARG A 779 -42.30 -45.73 -15.20
CA ARG A 779 -42.30 -44.36 -14.67
C ARG A 779 -40.86 -43.88 -14.49
N GLN A 780 -40.19 -43.60 -15.59
CA GLN A 780 -39.13 -42.60 -15.64
C GLN A 780 -39.63 -41.49 -16.55
N PHE A 781 -40.36 -40.55 -15.94
CA PHE A 781 -40.38 -39.20 -16.47
C PHE A 781 -38.91 -38.75 -16.49
N PRO A 782 -38.29 -38.45 -17.65
CA PRO A 782 -37.17 -37.53 -17.59
C PRO A 782 -37.80 -36.25 -17.04
N VAL A 783 -37.33 -35.80 -15.89
CA VAL A 783 -37.54 -34.43 -15.45
C VAL A 783 -37.01 -33.58 -16.61
N VAL A 784 -37.92 -33.17 -17.50
CA VAL A 784 -37.67 -32.07 -18.43
C VAL A 784 -37.30 -30.95 -17.50
N THR A 785 -36.03 -30.56 -17.59
CA THR A 785 -35.47 -29.44 -16.87
C THR A 785 -36.46 -28.30 -16.94
N SER A 786 -37.05 -28.07 -15.78
CA SER A 786 -37.79 -26.91 -15.38
C SER A 786 -37.39 -25.71 -16.22
N THR A 787 -38.32 -25.22 -17.04
CA THR A 787 -38.35 -23.86 -17.59
C THR A 787 -38.33 -22.79 -16.50
N SER A 788 -38.36 -23.17 -15.22
CA SER A 788 -38.05 -22.35 -14.05
C SER A 788 -36.55 -22.19 -13.74
N SER A 789 -35.63 -22.74 -14.54
CA SER A 789 -34.18 -22.48 -14.43
C SER A 789 -33.68 -21.28 -15.26
N ILE A 790 -34.59 -20.46 -15.80
CA ILE A 790 -34.26 -19.22 -16.54
C ILE A 790 -34.20 -17.99 -15.61
N LEU A 791 -34.38 -18.18 -14.31
CA LEU A 791 -34.22 -17.16 -13.26
C LEU A 791 -33.43 -17.74 -12.09
N GLU A 792 -32.16 -18.07 -12.30
CA GLU A 792 -31.18 -17.93 -11.22
C GLU A 792 -30.68 -16.48 -11.23
N PRO A 793 -31.07 -15.63 -10.27
CA PRO A 793 -30.18 -14.58 -9.83
C PRO A 793 -29.00 -15.26 -9.15
N GLU A 794 -27.78 -15.06 -9.67
CA GLU A 794 -26.58 -15.33 -8.89
C GLU A 794 -26.65 -14.48 -7.61
N GLY A 795 -27.06 -15.09 -6.50
CA GLY A 795 -27.17 -14.43 -5.21
C GLY A 795 -28.11 -15.16 -4.23
N ASN A 796 -27.59 -15.45 -3.04
CA ASN A 796 -28.34 -16.06 -1.94
C ASN A 796 -29.56 -15.18 -1.54
N ILE A 797 -30.77 -15.71 -1.69
CA ILE A 797 -32.06 -15.02 -1.41
C ILE A 797 -32.27 -14.72 0.09
N GLN A 798 -31.41 -15.21 0.99
CA GLN A 798 -31.52 -14.91 2.42
C GLN A 798 -30.89 -13.58 2.85
N ASP A 799 -30.00 -12.98 2.05
CA ASP A 799 -29.35 -11.72 2.41
C ASP A 799 -30.20 -10.47 2.08
N TYR A 800 -31.26 -10.61 1.28
CA TYR A 800 -32.13 -9.48 0.89
C TYR A 800 -33.31 -9.21 1.85
N LYS A 801 -33.50 -10.01 2.91
CA LYS A 801 -34.60 -9.79 3.89
C LYS A 801 -34.24 -8.89 5.06
N LYS A 802 -33.05 -8.28 5.07
CA LYS A 802 -32.65 -7.28 6.08
C LYS A 802 -31.92 -6.10 5.45
N GLN A 803 -32.62 -5.28 4.67
CA GLN A 803 -32.34 -3.84 4.56
C GLN A 803 -33.60 -3.13 4.04
N GLU A 804 -33.89 -2.00 4.67
CA GLU A 804 -35.19 -1.36 4.83
C GLU A 804 -35.82 -0.74 3.57
N PRO A 805 -37.13 -0.43 3.61
CA PRO A 805 -37.81 0.44 2.66
C PRO A 805 -37.66 1.90 3.10
N SER A 806 -36.77 2.65 2.46
CA SER A 806 -36.95 4.10 2.29
C SER A 806 -36.11 4.56 1.11
N LEU A 807 -36.75 5.19 0.13
CA LEU A 807 -36.22 5.96 -1.04
C LEU A 807 -37.07 5.73 -2.30
N TRP A 808 -38.39 5.87 -2.14
CA TRP A 808 -39.28 6.33 -3.22
C TRP A 808 -40.13 7.46 -2.66
N SER A 809 -39.53 8.65 -2.68
CA SER A 809 -40.18 9.96 -2.63
C SER A 809 -39.27 10.93 -3.39
#